data_AF-A0A1Q7UVS0-F1
#
_entry.id   AF-A0A1Q7UVS0-F1
#
_cell.length_a   1.000
_cell.length_b   1.000
_cell.length_c   1.000
_cell.angle_alpha   90.00
_cell.angle_beta   90.00
_cell.angle_gamma   90.00
#
_symmetry.space_group_name_H-M   'P 1'
#
loop_
_entity.id
_entity.type
_entity.pdbx_description
1 polymer ?
#
loop_
_entity_poly.entity_id
_entity_poly.type
_entity_poly.pdbx_seq_one_letter_code
_entity_poly.pdbx_strand_id
1 'polypeptide(L)'
;MRTLPLDLPAFLTREQHRIHLVGVAGSGMSGIAALLIELGHAVSGSDKVSTTETDRLQRLGLRFHEQHLPEHASTADLIIFSSAIRSDNPILGSARDAGKPIVRRAEALAAIMRSKRGIVIAGMHGKTTTSSMAAHVLREGGLHPSHYVGAEIPILGSNAHWDPRGEYFVAEGDESDGTIALFHPEHTLILNIEEEHLDFYADLGAIENVFAQLMAQTAGKVFYNVDDENAARLFRSFTRGISYGFGETADYRAADIRLKDFSSTFRVNHRGQDLGEATLNVPGQHNVHNALGVVALASELGIAFEKIAKSLAKFEHARRRFEIKYDSPRFLLVDDYGHHPTEIRATLKTARSVGRKRVLTIFQPHRYSRTKALRKEFGRAFDDADRVVVTDIYGSNEAPIPGVTGQVIVDEIVAHGHRGVSYESRLEWVRRAIGNMLESGDLVLSLGAGNIHEQLSALAADLVTAEKLKEIMGEDGEVCLYEPLSKHTTLRVGGPAQFWAEPRNEKAFAKLIRFCREENLPLFVMGRGSNLLVRDGGIRGAVVHPCGGDFEKIEINGVEITAGAGAKLKEVAYAGKAAGIGGLEWLEGIPGTVGGGLRMNAGAMGMQTFDNVVRVRYLDANGEVHTKTRDELEVYYRNFPLLAKNFAVSAVFRGEPAPLEEIVRKLQASQEKRRTSQPAAKSAGCIFKNPDTCPAGKLVDELGLKNLAVGKARVSEVHGNFIVNDGGATAAEMLQLIEEIKATARAKRGIELETEVQIVGETG
;
A
#
# COMPACT_ATOMS: atom_id res chain seq x y z
N MET A 1 15.89 33.13 -40.94
CA MET A 1 15.22 34.43 -41.08
C MET A 1 15.12 35.01 -39.67
N ARG A 2 15.76 36.16 -39.42
CA ARG A 2 15.95 36.73 -38.07
C ARG A 2 14.63 37.28 -37.54
N THR A 3 14.00 36.56 -36.60
CA THR A 3 13.03 37.15 -35.68
C THR A 3 13.76 38.15 -34.79
N LEU A 4 13.20 39.34 -34.59
CA LEU A 4 13.68 40.29 -33.57
C LEU A 4 13.91 39.52 -32.25
N PRO A 5 15.00 39.75 -31.50
CA PRO A 5 15.23 39.04 -30.26
C PRO A 5 14.11 39.43 -29.29
N LEU A 6 13.19 38.50 -29.08
CA LEU A 6 12.16 38.60 -28.05
C LEU A 6 12.90 38.80 -26.72
N ASP A 7 12.64 39.89 -26.01
CA ASP A 7 13.09 40.07 -24.63
C ASP A 7 12.28 39.11 -23.76
N LEU A 8 12.69 37.84 -23.76
CA LEU A 8 11.98 36.75 -23.12
C LEU A 8 11.73 36.99 -21.62
N PRO A 9 12.70 37.54 -20.84
CA PRO A 9 12.44 37.94 -19.46
C PRO A 9 11.28 38.94 -19.32
N ALA A 10 11.28 40.04 -20.09
CA ALA A 10 10.20 41.03 -20.01
C ALA A 10 8.86 40.41 -20.46
N PHE A 11 8.88 39.66 -21.56
CA PHE A 11 7.70 38.99 -22.11
C PHE A 11 7.05 38.02 -21.12
N LEU A 12 7.84 37.26 -20.35
CA LEU A 12 7.33 36.24 -19.42
C LEU A 12 6.99 36.78 -18.03
N THR A 13 7.41 38.00 -17.66
CA THR A 13 7.29 38.45 -16.25
C THR A 13 6.66 39.83 -16.07
N ARG A 14 6.51 40.61 -17.15
CA ARG A 14 5.96 41.98 -17.10
C ARG A 14 4.74 42.17 -18.00
N GLU A 15 4.44 41.20 -18.86
CA GLU A 15 3.38 41.26 -19.86
C GLU A 15 2.43 40.06 -19.72
N GLN A 16 1.22 40.17 -20.24
CA GLN A 16 0.24 39.08 -20.25
C GLN A 16 0.04 38.56 -21.67
N HIS A 17 0.28 37.27 -21.85
CA HIS A 17 0.31 36.59 -23.15
C HIS A 17 -0.37 35.23 -23.09
N ARG A 18 -0.72 34.69 -24.26
CA ARG A 18 -1.17 33.30 -24.39
C ARG A 18 0.04 32.41 -24.61
N ILE A 19 0.28 31.48 -23.69
CA ILE A 19 1.45 30.60 -23.75
C ILE A 19 0.96 29.15 -23.87
N HIS A 20 1.53 28.40 -24.81
CA HIS A 20 1.23 26.97 -24.96
C HIS A 20 2.44 26.11 -24.59
N LEU A 21 2.25 25.16 -23.68
CA LEU A 21 3.26 24.21 -23.25
C LEU A 21 3.06 22.84 -23.92
N VAL A 22 4.05 22.37 -24.67
CA VAL A 22 4.04 21.02 -25.28
C VAL A 22 4.76 20.04 -24.36
N GLY A 23 4.04 19.02 -23.88
CA GLY A 23 4.50 18.09 -22.85
C GLY A 23 4.24 18.59 -21.42
N VAL A 24 3.08 19.23 -21.18
CA VAL A 24 2.78 19.94 -19.93
C VAL A 24 2.68 19.01 -18.71
N ALA A 25 2.46 17.71 -18.88
CA ALA A 25 2.34 16.76 -17.77
C ALA A 25 3.68 16.38 -17.14
N GLY A 26 4.81 16.69 -17.78
CA GLY A 26 6.13 16.49 -17.18
C GLY A 26 6.34 17.35 -15.93
N SER A 27 7.01 16.82 -14.89
CA SER A 27 7.24 17.53 -13.61
C SER A 27 7.89 18.91 -13.78
N GLY A 28 8.85 19.03 -14.69
CA GLY A 28 9.47 20.33 -15.00
C GLY A 28 8.57 21.27 -15.79
N MET A 29 7.71 20.75 -16.68
CA MET A 29 6.83 21.58 -17.50
C MET A 29 5.60 22.08 -16.74
N SER A 30 5.02 21.22 -15.90
CA SER A 30 3.94 21.58 -14.97
C SER A 30 4.38 22.70 -14.01
N GLY A 31 5.62 22.66 -13.51
CA GLY A 31 6.19 23.75 -12.72
C GLY A 31 6.25 25.09 -13.49
N ILE A 32 6.65 25.08 -14.77
CA ILE A 32 6.63 26.29 -15.61
C ILE A 32 5.20 26.77 -15.85
N ALA A 33 4.26 25.86 -16.12
CA ALA A 33 2.85 26.21 -16.27
C ALA A 33 2.30 26.88 -15.01
N ALA A 34 2.63 26.36 -13.81
CA ALA A 34 2.24 26.96 -12.54
C ALA A 34 2.75 28.41 -12.41
N LEU A 35 4.05 28.63 -12.64
CA LEU A 35 4.65 29.96 -12.58
C LEU A 35 3.98 30.94 -13.55
N LEU A 36 3.73 30.51 -14.80
CA LEU A 36 3.11 31.36 -15.82
C LEU A 36 1.66 31.71 -15.49
N ILE A 37 0.91 30.79 -14.90
CA ILE A 37 -0.45 31.06 -14.39
C ILE A 37 -0.41 32.11 -13.28
N GLU A 38 0.50 31.94 -12.30
CA GLU A 38 0.65 32.89 -11.18
C GLU A 38 1.17 34.27 -11.64
N LEU A 39 1.93 34.31 -12.73
CA LEU A 39 2.36 35.54 -13.44
C LEU A 39 1.22 36.19 -14.25
N GLY A 40 0.05 35.54 -14.36
CA GLY A 40 -1.14 36.09 -15.00
C GLY A 40 -1.27 35.80 -16.50
N HIS A 41 -0.49 34.88 -17.05
CA HIS A 41 -0.62 34.46 -18.45
C HIS A 41 -1.86 33.60 -18.68
N ALA A 42 -2.37 33.62 -19.92
CA ALA A 42 -3.36 32.65 -20.38
C ALA A 42 -2.63 31.38 -20.82
N VAL A 43 -2.58 30.39 -19.93
CA VAL A 43 -1.78 29.17 -20.15
C VAL A 43 -2.62 28.04 -20.72
N SER A 44 -2.14 27.47 -21.81
CA SER A 44 -2.63 26.20 -22.37
C SER A 44 -1.50 25.19 -22.43
N GLY A 45 -1.81 23.91 -22.50
CA GLY A 45 -0.79 22.90 -22.66
C GLY A 45 -1.35 21.62 -23.27
N SER A 46 -0.49 20.89 -23.97
CA SER A 46 -0.82 19.59 -24.54
C SER A 46 0.07 18.50 -23.99
N ASP A 47 -0.54 17.36 -23.67
CA ASP A 47 0.15 16.13 -23.32
C ASP A 47 -0.75 14.95 -23.68
N LYS A 48 -0.18 13.77 -23.93
CA LYS A 48 -0.96 12.57 -24.26
C LYS A 48 -1.71 12.00 -23.05
N VAL A 49 -1.36 12.45 -21.84
CA VAL A 49 -1.80 11.86 -20.59
C VAL A 49 -2.11 12.96 -19.57
N SER A 50 -3.26 12.85 -18.89
CA SER A 50 -3.53 13.66 -17.70
C SER A 50 -2.90 13.01 -16.46
N THR A 51 -2.46 13.84 -15.53
CA THR A 51 -1.85 13.51 -14.25
C THR A 51 -2.57 14.29 -13.15
N THR A 52 -2.37 13.89 -11.88
CA THR A 52 -2.88 14.64 -10.73
C THR A 52 -2.46 16.11 -10.75
N GLU A 53 -1.25 16.39 -11.26
CA GLU A 53 -0.73 17.75 -11.35
C GLU A 53 -1.38 18.55 -12.48
N THR A 54 -1.63 17.95 -13.65
CA THR A 54 -2.40 18.63 -14.71
C THR A 54 -3.85 18.84 -14.30
N ASP A 55 -4.46 17.93 -13.53
CA ASP A 55 -5.78 18.14 -12.94
C ASP A 55 -5.80 19.31 -11.95
N ARG A 56 -4.75 19.43 -11.11
CA ARG A 56 -4.56 20.57 -10.22
C ARG A 56 -4.40 21.88 -11.00
N LEU A 57 -3.54 21.90 -12.02
CA LEU A 57 -3.30 23.07 -12.85
C LEU A 57 -4.53 23.49 -13.64
N GLN A 58 -5.36 22.54 -14.11
CA GLN A 58 -6.65 22.85 -14.75
C GLN A 58 -7.57 23.63 -13.81
N ARG A 59 -7.62 23.27 -12.52
CA ARG A 59 -8.37 24.03 -11.51
C ARG A 59 -7.79 25.43 -11.27
N LEU A 60 -6.50 25.63 -11.54
CA LEU A 60 -5.82 26.93 -11.47
C LEU A 60 -5.93 27.75 -12.75
N GLY A 61 -6.46 27.19 -13.85
CA GLY A 61 -6.69 27.91 -15.11
C GLY A 61 -5.93 27.39 -16.32
N LEU A 62 -5.20 26.28 -16.21
CA LEU A 62 -4.57 25.62 -17.37
C LEU A 62 -5.65 25.09 -18.33
N ARG A 63 -5.58 25.47 -19.60
CA ARG A 63 -6.34 24.83 -20.68
C ARG A 63 -5.60 23.62 -21.21
N PHE A 64 -5.99 22.43 -20.76
CA PHE A 64 -5.32 21.18 -21.12
C PHE A 64 -5.89 20.55 -22.40
N HIS A 65 -5.01 20.00 -23.23
CA HIS A 65 -5.35 19.31 -24.48
C HIS A 65 -4.69 17.93 -24.53
N GLU A 66 -5.47 16.87 -24.73
CA GLU A 66 -4.96 15.49 -24.78
C GLU A 66 -4.19 15.14 -26.08
N GLN A 67 -4.23 16.02 -27.07
CA GLN A 67 -3.65 15.81 -28.39
C GLN A 67 -2.67 16.92 -28.74
N HIS A 68 -1.66 16.59 -29.55
CA HIS A 68 -0.79 17.59 -30.16
C HIS A 68 -1.34 17.94 -31.55
N LEU A 69 -2.15 19.00 -31.63
CA LEU A 69 -2.78 19.43 -32.89
C LEU A 69 -2.15 20.75 -33.39
N PRO A 70 -1.90 20.90 -34.70
CA PRO A 70 -1.31 22.13 -35.27
C PRO A 70 -2.01 23.42 -34.83
N GLU A 71 -3.34 23.42 -34.69
CA GLU A 71 -4.12 24.58 -34.26
C GLU A 71 -3.76 25.11 -32.86
N HIS A 72 -3.14 24.30 -32.01
CA HIS A 72 -2.67 24.76 -30.71
C HIS A 72 -1.55 25.81 -30.84
N ALA A 73 -0.79 25.79 -31.94
CA ALA A 73 0.24 26.79 -32.20
C ALA A 73 -0.35 28.17 -32.59
N SER A 74 -1.47 28.20 -33.32
CA SER A 74 -2.02 29.43 -33.88
C SER A 74 -2.61 30.36 -32.81
N THR A 75 -3.13 29.77 -31.73
CA THR A 75 -3.79 30.47 -30.62
C THR A 75 -2.82 31.01 -29.57
N ALA A 76 -1.54 30.63 -29.64
CA ALA A 76 -0.52 31.03 -28.67
C ALA A 76 0.38 32.15 -29.23
N ASP A 77 0.88 32.98 -28.32
CA ASP A 77 1.85 34.04 -28.60
C ASP A 77 3.28 33.52 -28.38
N LEU A 78 3.47 32.47 -27.57
CA LEU A 78 4.72 31.74 -27.34
C LEU A 78 4.50 30.24 -27.14
N ILE A 79 5.39 29.42 -27.70
CA ILE A 79 5.41 27.96 -27.48
C ILE A 79 6.61 27.58 -26.62
N ILE A 80 6.35 26.85 -25.52
CA ILE A 80 7.37 26.25 -24.66
C ILE A 80 7.31 24.73 -24.79
N PHE A 81 8.45 24.06 -24.93
CA PHE A 81 8.48 22.60 -25.08
C PHE A 81 9.57 21.94 -24.22
N SER A 82 9.32 20.69 -23.84
CA SER A 82 10.30 19.87 -23.09
C SER A 82 11.31 19.19 -24.02
N SER A 83 12.43 18.72 -23.46
CA SER A 83 13.45 17.95 -24.18
C SER A 83 12.92 16.62 -24.74
N ALA A 84 11.83 16.09 -24.20
CA ALA A 84 11.19 14.86 -24.68
C ALA A 84 10.36 15.06 -25.97
N ILE A 85 10.06 16.30 -26.35
CA ILE A 85 9.29 16.60 -27.55
C ILE A 85 10.20 16.52 -28.79
N ARG A 86 9.87 15.60 -29.69
CA ARG A 86 10.57 15.41 -30.96
C ARG A 86 10.39 16.62 -31.87
N SER A 87 11.38 16.86 -32.73
CA SER A 87 11.39 17.99 -33.67
C SER A 87 10.28 17.97 -34.72
N ASP A 88 9.72 16.77 -35.00
CA ASP A 88 8.61 16.50 -35.91
C ASP A 88 7.22 16.67 -35.26
N ASN A 89 7.15 17.17 -34.02
CA ASN A 89 5.88 17.44 -33.36
C ASN A 89 5.04 18.45 -34.17
N PRO A 90 3.75 18.16 -34.43
CA PRO A 90 2.89 18.98 -35.30
C PRO A 90 2.70 20.42 -34.80
N ILE A 91 2.71 20.66 -33.47
CA ILE A 91 2.63 22.02 -32.90
C ILE A 91 3.91 22.78 -33.20
N LEU A 92 5.07 22.15 -33.04
CA LEU A 92 6.36 22.78 -33.32
C LEU A 92 6.54 23.07 -34.82
N GLY A 93 6.07 22.18 -35.69
CA GLY A 93 6.02 22.42 -37.13
C GLY A 93 5.17 23.64 -37.48
N SER A 94 3.91 23.65 -37.02
CA SER A 94 2.98 24.76 -37.28
C SER A 94 3.47 26.10 -36.69
N ALA A 95 4.07 26.08 -35.51
CA ALA A 95 4.64 27.28 -34.90
C ALA A 95 5.80 27.87 -35.74
N ARG A 96 6.65 27.02 -36.33
CA ARG A 96 7.72 27.47 -37.24
C ARG A 96 7.15 28.07 -38.52
N ASP A 97 6.17 27.41 -39.12
CA ASP A 97 5.53 27.88 -40.36
C ASP A 97 4.81 29.22 -40.16
N ALA A 98 4.21 29.42 -38.97
CA ALA A 98 3.54 30.65 -38.59
C ALA A 98 4.48 31.73 -38.01
N GLY A 99 5.79 31.49 -37.93
CA GLY A 99 6.77 32.43 -37.37
C GLY A 99 6.59 32.74 -35.88
N LYS A 100 5.95 31.83 -35.13
CA LYS A 100 5.75 31.97 -33.68
C LYS A 100 7.06 31.72 -32.93
N PRO A 101 7.35 32.45 -31.83
CA PRO A 101 8.52 32.16 -31.02
C PRO A 101 8.37 30.81 -30.33
N ILE A 102 9.46 30.05 -30.32
CA ILE A 102 9.54 28.72 -29.72
C ILE A 102 10.76 28.70 -28.80
N VAL A 103 10.58 28.33 -27.54
CA VAL A 103 11.64 28.28 -26.53
C VAL A 103 11.63 26.95 -25.80
N ARG A 104 12.80 26.47 -25.40
CA ARG A 104 12.93 25.28 -24.55
C ARG A 104 12.53 25.61 -23.12
N ARG A 105 12.08 24.59 -22.38
CA ARG A 105 11.80 24.67 -20.93
C ARG A 105 12.86 25.44 -20.14
N ALA A 106 14.13 25.10 -20.34
CA ALA A 106 15.24 25.70 -19.59
C ALA A 106 15.46 27.18 -19.91
N GLU A 107 15.28 27.57 -21.18
CA GLU A 107 15.36 28.99 -21.60
C GLU A 107 14.24 29.81 -20.97
N ALA A 108 13.02 29.25 -20.92
CA ALA A 108 11.88 29.88 -20.24
C ALA A 108 12.13 30.04 -18.74
N LEU A 109 12.62 28.99 -18.07
CA LEU A 109 12.95 29.04 -16.64
C LEU A 109 14.02 30.09 -16.34
N ALA A 110 15.12 30.11 -17.10
CA ALA A 110 16.18 31.08 -16.95
C ALA A 110 15.67 32.52 -17.19
N ALA A 111 14.77 32.71 -18.16
CA ALA A 111 14.16 34.01 -18.42
C ALA A 111 13.23 34.48 -17.30
N ILE A 112 12.39 33.59 -16.74
CA ILE A 112 11.55 33.89 -15.58
C ILE A 112 12.44 34.27 -14.39
N MET A 113 13.47 33.47 -14.10
CA MET A 113 14.36 33.71 -12.96
C MET A 113 15.11 35.05 -13.06
N ARG A 114 15.49 35.51 -14.27
CA ARG A 114 16.17 36.80 -14.49
C ARG A 114 15.39 38.03 -14.02
N SER A 115 14.08 37.91 -13.81
CA SER A 115 13.26 39.00 -13.26
C SER A 115 13.45 39.20 -11.75
N LYS A 116 14.15 38.28 -11.09
CA LYS A 116 14.40 38.24 -9.64
C LYS A 116 15.87 37.97 -9.33
N ARG A 117 16.23 38.13 -8.06
CA ARG A 117 17.54 37.82 -7.49
C ARG A 117 17.69 36.30 -7.39
N GLY A 118 18.31 35.71 -8.41
CA GLY A 118 18.40 34.26 -8.57
C GLY A 118 19.33 33.58 -7.56
N ILE A 119 18.89 32.45 -6.99
CA ILE A 119 19.67 31.56 -6.14
C ILE A 119 19.67 30.18 -6.80
N VAL A 120 20.82 29.73 -7.30
CA VAL A 120 20.96 28.43 -7.96
C VAL A 120 21.62 27.42 -7.03
N ILE A 121 21.00 26.25 -6.89
CA ILE A 121 21.53 25.13 -6.11
C ILE A 121 22.02 24.07 -7.10
N ALA A 122 23.32 23.75 -7.05
CA ALA A 122 23.99 22.91 -8.03
C ALA A 122 24.84 21.82 -7.37
N GLY A 123 24.98 20.69 -8.06
CA GLY A 123 25.80 19.55 -7.63
C GLY A 123 25.21 18.24 -8.14
N MET A 124 25.99 17.17 -8.16
CA MET A 124 25.55 15.86 -8.65
C MET A 124 24.43 15.27 -7.78
N HIS A 125 24.56 15.41 -6.46
CA HIS A 125 23.61 14.84 -5.50
C HIS A 125 23.06 15.88 -4.53
N GLY A 126 21.82 15.68 -4.07
CA GLY A 126 21.21 16.48 -3.01
C GLY A 126 20.56 17.80 -3.46
N LYS A 127 20.52 18.08 -4.77
CA LYS A 127 19.96 19.31 -5.35
C LYS A 127 18.54 19.59 -4.91
N THR A 128 17.60 18.68 -5.19
CA THR A 128 16.17 18.86 -4.88
C THR A 128 15.91 19.04 -3.40
N THR A 129 16.60 18.28 -2.54
CA THR A 129 16.47 18.41 -1.08
C THR A 129 16.97 19.78 -0.63
N THR A 130 18.13 20.21 -1.10
CA THR A 130 18.76 21.48 -0.71
C THR A 130 18.01 22.69 -1.25
N SER A 131 17.59 22.68 -2.52
CA SER A 131 16.81 23.76 -3.12
C SER A 131 15.47 23.95 -2.41
N SER A 132 14.87 22.86 -1.96
CA SER A 132 13.65 22.90 -1.18
C SER A 132 13.88 23.38 0.25
N MET A 133 14.97 22.95 0.91
CA MET A 133 15.38 23.48 2.21
C MET A 133 15.62 24.98 2.14
N ALA A 134 16.33 25.46 1.11
CA ALA A 134 16.57 26.88 0.88
C ALA A 134 15.26 27.64 0.69
N ALA A 135 14.38 27.19 -0.21
CA ALA A 135 13.09 27.84 -0.43
C ALA A 135 12.25 27.91 0.86
N HIS A 136 12.25 26.86 1.67
CA HIS A 136 11.54 26.83 2.96
C HIS A 136 12.14 27.79 3.99
N VAL A 137 13.45 27.70 4.24
CA VAL A 137 14.15 28.53 5.23
C VAL A 137 14.04 30.01 4.89
N LEU A 138 14.23 30.39 3.63
CA LEU A 138 14.12 31.78 3.19
C LEU A 138 12.68 32.31 3.31
N ARG A 139 11.67 31.46 3.06
CA ARG A 139 10.25 31.80 3.24
C ARG A 139 9.90 32.07 4.69
N GLU A 140 10.24 31.15 5.60
CA GLU A 140 10.03 31.31 7.05
C GLU A 140 10.90 32.44 7.64
N GLY A 141 12.04 32.73 7.02
CA GLY A 141 12.90 33.88 7.33
C GLY A 141 12.27 35.23 6.98
N GLY A 142 11.19 35.25 6.19
CA GLY A 142 10.47 36.45 5.77
C GLY A 142 10.92 37.03 4.43
N LEU A 143 11.74 36.31 3.66
CA LEU A 143 12.23 36.78 2.35
C LEU A 143 11.30 36.40 1.18
N HIS A 144 10.29 35.55 1.43
CA HIS A 144 9.23 35.19 0.48
C HIS A 144 9.73 34.82 -0.94
N PRO A 145 10.69 33.88 -1.08
CA PRO A 145 11.25 33.57 -2.39
C PRO A 145 10.20 32.94 -3.32
N SER A 146 10.30 33.25 -4.61
CA SER A 146 9.78 32.34 -5.63
C SER A 146 10.68 31.08 -5.67
N HIS A 147 10.14 29.95 -6.12
CA HIS A 147 10.94 28.73 -6.25
C HIS A 147 10.57 27.88 -7.46
N TYR A 148 11.54 27.09 -7.93
CA TYR A 148 11.37 26.01 -8.91
C TYR A 148 12.31 24.85 -8.52
N VAL A 149 11.72 23.73 -8.08
CA VAL A 149 12.44 22.56 -7.56
C VAL A 149 12.01 21.29 -8.33
N GLY A 150 12.88 20.29 -8.41
CA GLY A 150 12.68 19.10 -9.23
C GLY A 150 11.55 18.16 -8.79
N ALA A 151 11.10 18.27 -7.53
CA ALA A 151 10.01 17.47 -6.98
C ALA A 151 9.17 18.27 -5.96
N GLU A 152 7.92 17.85 -5.76
CA GLU A 152 7.07 18.42 -4.72
C GLU A 152 7.56 18.01 -3.33
N ILE A 153 7.81 18.99 -2.47
CA ILE A 153 8.00 18.77 -1.04
C ILE A 153 6.79 19.35 -0.31
N PRO A 154 6.12 18.58 0.58
CA PRO A 154 4.86 18.98 1.22
C PRO A 154 4.91 20.37 1.84
N ILE A 155 6.02 20.70 2.49
CA ILE A 155 6.19 21.98 3.19
C ILE A 155 6.24 23.18 2.24
N LEU A 156 6.55 22.96 0.96
CA LEU A 156 6.52 23.99 -0.07
C LEU A 156 5.14 24.12 -0.73
N GLY A 157 4.31 23.07 -0.68
CA GLY A 157 2.97 22.99 -1.27
C GLY A 157 2.94 22.70 -2.77
N SER A 158 3.92 23.20 -3.53
CA SER A 158 4.10 22.92 -4.96
C SER A 158 5.59 22.90 -5.32
N ASN A 159 5.94 22.21 -6.41
CA ASN A 159 7.31 22.19 -6.93
C ASN A 159 7.75 23.51 -7.57
N ALA A 160 6.81 24.38 -7.94
CA ALA A 160 7.08 25.74 -8.38
C ALA A 160 6.06 26.74 -7.83
N HIS A 161 6.52 27.93 -7.48
CA HIS A 161 5.68 29.02 -6.97
C HIS A 161 6.30 30.39 -7.26
N TRP A 162 5.46 31.33 -7.66
CA TRP A 162 5.77 32.73 -7.86
C TRP A 162 5.16 33.57 -6.74
N ASP A 163 6.02 34.12 -5.87
CA ASP A 163 5.57 35.03 -4.81
C ASP A 163 5.89 36.49 -5.19
N PRO A 164 4.92 37.34 -5.52
CA PRO A 164 5.20 38.72 -5.94
C PRO A 164 5.82 39.60 -4.84
N ARG A 165 5.81 39.16 -3.57
CA ARG A 165 6.30 39.96 -2.43
C ARG A 165 7.82 39.87 -2.22
N GLY A 166 8.45 38.78 -2.65
CA GLY A 166 9.88 38.56 -2.43
C GLY A 166 10.74 38.84 -3.65
N GLU A 167 11.98 39.24 -3.41
CA GLU A 167 12.94 39.57 -4.47
C GLU A 167 13.71 38.36 -4.99
N TYR A 168 13.76 37.26 -4.21
CA TYR A 168 14.57 36.09 -4.52
C TYR A 168 13.82 35.04 -5.34
N PHE A 169 14.56 34.29 -6.14
CA PHE A 169 14.08 33.12 -6.86
C PHE A 169 15.04 31.94 -6.66
N VAL A 170 14.60 30.89 -5.98
CA VAL A 170 15.41 29.67 -5.76
C VAL A 170 15.15 28.66 -6.88
N ALA A 171 16.19 28.24 -7.58
CA ALA A 171 16.11 27.26 -8.64
C ALA A 171 17.09 26.10 -8.40
N GLU A 172 16.62 24.90 -8.68
CA GLU A 172 17.50 23.74 -8.89
C GLU A 172 18.25 23.88 -10.22
N GLY A 173 19.58 23.84 -10.16
CA GLY A 173 20.46 23.86 -11.33
C GLY A 173 20.71 22.44 -11.83
N ASP A 174 20.21 22.13 -13.03
CA ASP A 174 20.38 20.82 -13.67
C ASP A 174 21.63 20.85 -14.58
N GLU A 175 22.66 20.12 -14.17
CA GLU A 175 23.90 19.97 -14.94
C GLU A 175 23.79 18.92 -16.06
N SER A 176 22.84 17.97 -16.00
CA SER A 176 22.84 16.78 -16.85
C SER A 176 22.70 17.05 -18.36
N ASP A 177 22.07 18.18 -18.73
CA ASP A 177 21.85 18.59 -20.11
C ASP A 177 22.51 19.94 -20.46
N GLY A 178 23.41 20.41 -19.60
CA GLY A 178 24.14 21.68 -19.76
C GLY A 178 23.29 22.93 -19.56
N THR A 179 22.03 22.81 -19.13
CA THR A 179 21.13 23.95 -18.98
C THR A 179 21.51 24.88 -17.84
N ILE A 180 22.28 24.40 -16.87
CA ILE A 180 22.83 25.22 -15.78
C ILE A 180 23.60 26.45 -16.28
N ALA A 181 24.23 26.38 -17.46
CA ALA A 181 24.96 27.48 -18.08
C ALA A 181 24.08 28.66 -18.56
N LEU A 182 22.74 28.48 -18.58
CA LEU A 182 21.80 29.55 -18.96
C LEU A 182 21.53 30.52 -17.81
N PHE A 183 21.77 30.10 -16.57
CA PHE A 183 21.49 30.89 -15.38
C PHE A 183 22.52 32.00 -15.16
N HIS A 184 22.05 33.13 -14.64
CA HIS A 184 22.88 34.25 -14.22
C HIS A 184 22.47 34.62 -12.79
N PRO A 185 22.81 33.77 -11.81
CA PRO A 185 22.32 33.92 -10.45
C PRO A 185 23.00 35.06 -9.71
N GLU A 186 22.35 35.57 -8.69
CA GLU A 186 23.00 36.38 -7.68
C GLU A 186 23.81 35.52 -6.70
N HIS A 187 23.25 34.40 -6.26
CA HIS A 187 23.95 33.48 -5.37
C HIS A 187 23.92 32.06 -5.91
N THR A 188 25.01 31.33 -5.69
CA THR A 188 25.11 29.93 -6.10
C THR A 188 25.53 29.10 -4.90
N LEU A 189 24.89 27.96 -4.69
CA LEU A 189 25.23 26.99 -3.65
C LEU A 189 25.64 25.67 -4.31
N ILE A 190 26.90 25.30 -4.14
CA ILE A 190 27.53 24.10 -4.69
C ILE A 190 27.59 23.02 -3.63
N LEU A 191 27.02 21.85 -3.93
CA LEU A 191 26.92 20.70 -3.02
C LEU A 191 28.13 19.75 -3.11
N ASN A 192 28.45 19.34 -4.33
CA ASN A 192 29.49 18.36 -4.68
C ASN A 192 29.76 18.42 -6.20
N ILE A 193 30.93 17.93 -6.60
CA ILE A 193 31.30 17.76 -8.02
C ILE A 193 31.93 16.37 -8.18
N GLU A 194 31.26 15.48 -8.90
CA GLU A 194 31.69 14.09 -9.13
C GLU A 194 31.59 13.72 -10.62
N GLU A 195 32.25 12.63 -11.04
CA GLU A 195 32.11 12.10 -12.40
C GLU A 195 30.74 11.42 -12.59
N GLU A 196 29.75 12.19 -13.04
CA GLU A 196 28.40 11.71 -13.37
C GLU A 196 27.97 12.25 -14.76
N HIS A 197 26.95 11.65 -15.37
CA HIS A 197 26.44 12.04 -16.69
C HIS A 197 27.48 11.97 -17.84
N LEU A 198 28.32 10.93 -17.85
CA LEU A 198 29.34 10.69 -18.88
C LEU A 198 28.76 10.34 -20.27
N ASP A 199 27.43 10.18 -20.37
CA ASP A 199 26.70 10.13 -21.62
C ASP A 199 26.55 11.52 -22.28
N PHE A 200 26.71 12.59 -21.50
CA PHE A 200 26.71 13.98 -21.95
C PHE A 200 28.09 14.65 -21.84
N TYR A 201 28.81 14.41 -20.74
CA TYR A 201 30.14 14.97 -20.49
C TYR A 201 31.26 14.00 -20.88
N ALA A 202 32.37 14.54 -21.39
CA ALA A 202 33.52 13.73 -21.78
C ALA A 202 34.31 13.19 -20.57
N ASP A 203 34.52 14.02 -19.55
CA ASP A 203 35.29 13.73 -18.35
C ASP A 203 34.97 14.73 -17.22
N LEU A 204 35.60 14.56 -16.05
CA LEU A 204 35.49 15.49 -14.92
C LEU A 204 35.89 16.92 -15.30
N GLY A 205 36.87 17.11 -16.18
CA GLY A 205 37.31 18.44 -16.60
C GLY A 205 36.21 19.18 -17.36
N ALA A 206 35.45 18.49 -18.21
CA ALA A 206 34.28 19.05 -18.88
C ALA A 206 33.20 19.50 -17.88
N ILE A 207 32.97 18.72 -16.82
CA ILE A 207 32.04 19.05 -15.73
C ILE A 207 32.54 20.29 -14.97
N GLU A 208 33.80 20.30 -14.54
CA GLU A 208 34.41 21.42 -13.82
C GLU A 208 34.31 22.73 -14.62
N ASN A 209 34.45 22.67 -15.95
CA ASN A 209 34.28 23.84 -16.81
C ASN A 209 32.86 24.42 -16.75
N VAL A 210 31.82 23.58 -16.69
CA VAL A 210 30.43 24.04 -16.55
C VAL A 210 30.21 24.72 -15.20
N PHE A 211 30.74 24.14 -14.12
CA PHE A 211 30.69 24.74 -12.79
C PHE A 211 31.50 26.05 -12.70
N ALA A 212 32.66 26.11 -13.35
CA ALA A 212 33.46 27.33 -13.47
C ALA A 212 32.74 28.43 -14.27
N GLN A 213 31.99 28.05 -15.31
CA GLN A 213 31.16 28.99 -16.05
C GLN A 213 30.03 29.56 -15.17
N LEU A 214 29.32 28.71 -14.43
CA LEU A 214 28.29 29.15 -13.48
C LEU A 214 28.88 30.10 -12.41
N MET A 215 30.08 29.80 -11.93
CA MET A 215 30.83 30.67 -11.01
C MET A 215 31.04 32.06 -11.60
N ALA A 216 31.52 32.13 -12.85
CA ALA A 216 31.76 33.38 -13.55
C ALA A 216 30.45 34.17 -13.80
N GLN A 217 29.34 33.47 -13.99
CA GLN A 217 28.00 34.05 -14.15
C GLN A 217 27.35 34.49 -12.82
N THR A 218 27.93 34.12 -11.67
CA THR A 218 27.38 34.46 -10.34
C THR A 218 27.75 35.89 -9.94
N ALA A 219 26.74 36.74 -9.76
CA ALA A 219 26.90 38.17 -9.47
C ALA A 219 27.22 38.48 -7.99
N GLY A 220 26.89 37.59 -7.06
CA GLY A 220 27.13 37.71 -5.62
C GLY A 220 28.06 36.63 -5.09
N LYS A 221 27.62 35.94 -4.04
CA LYS A 221 28.40 34.94 -3.28
C LYS A 221 28.22 33.53 -3.83
N VAL A 222 29.28 32.73 -3.78
CA VAL A 222 29.27 31.29 -4.07
C VAL A 222 29.51 30.53 -2.77
N PHE A 223 28.55 29.73 -2.35
CA PHE A 223 28.65 28.85 -1.19
C PHE A 223 29.11 27.47 -1.66
N TYR A 224 30.19 26.93 -1.14
CA TYR A 224 30.72 25.65 -1.61
C TYR A 224 31.11 24.73 -0.46
N ASN A 225 30.83 23.44 -0.64
CA ASN A 225 31.25 22.41 0.30
C ASN A 225 32.76 22.22 0.22
N VAL A 226 33.49 22.51 1.30
CA VAL A 226 34.95 22.38 1.33
C VAL A 226 35.42 20.95 1.61
N ASP A 227 34.51 20.08 2.06
CA ASP A 227 34.80 18.66 2.28
C ASP A 227 34.67 17.85 0.97
N ASP A 228 34.13 18.46 -0.10
CA ASP A 228 34.23 17.94 -1.46
C ASP A 228 35.52 18.44 -2.13
N GLU A 229 36.41 17.52 -2.49
CA GLU A 229 37.75 17.87 -2.99
C GLU A 229 37.72 18.70 -4.28
N ASN A 230 36.77 18.43 -5.17
CA ASN A 230 36.65 19.08 -6.47
C ASN A 230 36.07 20.51 -6.31
N ALA A 231 35.02 20.67 -5.51
CA ALA A 231 34.48 21.97 -5.15
C ALA A 231 35.50 22.80 -4.37
N ALA A 232 36.20 22.20 -3.40
CA ALA A 232 37.28 22.88 -2.69
C ALA A 232 38.38 23.36 -3.65
N ARG A 233 38.81 22.51 -4.60
CA ARG A 233 39.81 22.87 -5.61
C ARG A 233 39.35 24.04 -6.49
N LEU A 234 38.10 23.98 -6.95
CA LEU A 234 37.57 24.94 -7.92
C LEU A 234 37.25 26.31 -7.30
N PHE A 235 36.68 26.34 -6.10
CA PHE A 235 36.08 27.55 -5.52
C PHE A 235 36.91 28.20 -4.40
N ARG A 236 37.93 27.54 -3.84
CA ARG A 236 38.73 28.08 -2.72
C ARG A 236 39.42 29.42 -3.03
N SER A 237 39.84 29.63 -4.28
CA SER A 237 40.49 30.86 -4.72
C SER A 237 39.51 31.99 -5.09
N PHE A 238 38.21 31.70 -5.08
CA PHE A 238 37.19 32.67 -5.46
C PHE A 238 36.96 33.67 -4.32
N THR A 239 37.20 34.97 -4.60
CA THR A 239 37.15 36.04 -3.59
C THR A 239 35.78 36.22 -2.92
N ARG A 240 34.70 35.81 -3.60
CA ARG A 240 33.32 35.82 -3.08
C ARG A 240 32.84 34.42 -2.67
N GLY A 241 33.78 33.49 -2.50
CA GLY A 241 33.53 32.14 -2.04
C GLY A 241 33.34 32.10 -0.53
N ILE A 242 32.33 31.36 -0.06
CA ILE A 242 32.08 31.07 1.35
C ILE A 242 32.06 29.54 1.50
N SER A 243 33.00 29.03 2.26
CA SER A 243 33.15 27.59 2.48
C SER A 243 32.22 27.10 3.58
N TYR A 244 31.61 25.93 3.39
CA TYR A 244 30.93 25.21 4.46
C TYR A 244 31.41 23.75 4.51
N GLY A 245 31.41 23.14 5.69
CA GLY A 245 31.84 21.75 5.87
C GLY A 245 31.97 21.36 7.34
N PHE A 246 32.63 20.25 7.62
CA PHE A 246 32.91 19.75 8.98
C PHE A 246 34.34 20.09 9.43
N GLY A 247 35.23 20.32 8.47
CA GLY A 247 36.62 20.73 8.72
C GLY A 247 36.76 22.08 9.42
N GLU A 248 37.85 22.26 10.17
CA GLU A 248 38.14 23.50 10.91
C GLU A 248 38.40 24.72 10.02
N THR A 249 38.74 24.48 8.74
CA THR A 249 39.03 25.55 7.77
C THR A 249 37.79 26.08 7.05
N ALA A 250 36.60 25.55 7.33
CA ALA A 250 35.35 26.03 6.75
C ALA A 250 34.90 27.35 7.40
N ASP A 251 34.36 28.28 6.62
CA ASP A 251 33.76 29.52 7.15
C ASP A 251 32.55 29.17 8.02
N TYR A 252 31.66 28.31 7.52
CA TYR A 252 30.54 27.72 8.27
C TYR A 252 30.84 26.25 8.57
N ARG A 253 30.86 25.88 9.84
CA ARG A 253 31.22 24.54 10.29
C ARG A 253 30.11 23.87 11.08
N ALA A 254 29.79 22.63 10.74
CA ALA A 254 28.99 21.75 11.59
C ALA A 254 29.89 20.89 12.50
N ALA A 255 29.59 20.88 13.80
CA ALA A 255 30.27 20.08 14.82
C ALA A 255 29.26 19.31 15.68
N ASP A 256 29.73 18.40 16.52
CA ASP A 256 28.90 17.61 17.45
C ASP A 256 27.70 16.91 16.79
N ILE A 257 27.91 16.36 15.59
CA ILE A 257 26.84 15.74 14.80
C ILE A 257 26.33 14.47 15.50
N ARG A 258 25.03 14.46 15.81
CA ARG A 258 24.31 13.34 16.42
C ARG A 258 23.19 12.92 15.50
N LEU A 259 23.19 11.65 15.11
CA LEU A 259 22.14 11.03 14.29
C LEU A 259 21.28 10.16 15.21
N LYS A 260 20.01 10.54 15.41
CA LYS A 260 19.08 9.79 16.27
C LYS A 260 17.64 9.99 15.83
N ASP A 261 16.82 8.94 15.90
CA ASP A 261 15.37 9.02 15.70
C ASP A 261 14.97 9.68 14.37
N PHE A 262 15.65 9.34 13.27
CA PHE A 262 15.48 9.95 11.93
C PHE A 262 15.73 11.47 11.84
N SER A 263 16.36 12.03 12.87
CA SER A 263 16.82 13.42 12.91
C SER A 263 18.35 13.51 12.96
N SER A 264 18.86 14.63 12.49
CA SER A 264 20.27 15.02 12.57
C SER A 264 20.37 16.30 13.40
N THR A 265 21.08 16.24 14.52
CA THR A 265 21.36 17.41 15.37
C THR A 265 22.83 17.77 15.29
N PHE A 266 23.16 19.05 15.15
CA PHE A 266 24.55 19.52 14.99
C PHE A 266 24.70 20.97 15.46
N ARG A 267 25.87 21.33 15.99
CA ARG A 267 26.22 22.72 16.30
C ARG A 267 26.80 23.43 15.09
N VAL A 268 26.38 24.66 14.85
CA VAL A 268 26.87 25.50 13.76
C VAL A 268 27.81 26.57 14.30
N ASN A 269 29.00 26.66 13.71
CA ASN A 269 29.97 27.70 13.98
C ASN A 269 30.21 28.53 12.72
N HIS A 270 30.37 29.84 12.85
CA HIS A 270 30.78 30.73 11.77
C HIS A 270 32.10 31.42 12.16
N ARG A 271 33.20 31.10 11.47
CA ARG A 271 34.55 31.66 11.70
C ARG A 271 34.97 31.69 13.19
N GLY A 272 34.70 30.60 13.90
CA GLY A 272 35.03 30.42 15.31
C GLY A 272 33.98 30.93 16.30
N GLN A 273 32.90 31.57 15.83
CA GLN A 273 31.76 31.95 16.66
C GLN A 273 30.70 30.83 16.65
N ASP A 274 30.36 30.29 17.82
CA ASP A 274 29.23 29.37 17.97
C ASP A 274 27.91 30.12 17.75
N LEU A 275 27.16 29.72 16.73
CA LEU A 275 25.83 30.26 16.45
C LEU A 275 24.74 29.51 17.23
N GLY A 276 25.00 28.25 17.59
CA GLY A 276 24.08 27.39 18.34
C GLY A 276 23.82 26.05 17.69
N GLU A 277 22.81 25.33 18.20
CA GLU A 277 22.41 24.01 17.73
C GLU A 277 21.29 24.10 16.68
N ALA A 278 21.39 23.29 15.64
CA ALA A 278 20.36 23.09 14.63
C ALA A 278 19.92 21.62 14.62
N THR A 279 18.62 21.41 14.41
CA THR A 279 18.02 20.10 14.21
C THR A 279 17.40 20.04 12.82
N LEU A 280 17.65 18.94 12.12
CA LEU A 280 17.06 18.62 10.83
C LEU A 280 16.31 17.30 10.97
N ASN A 281 15.01 17.25 10.65
CA ASN A 281 14.20 16.02 10.70
C ASN A 281 14.41 15.15 9.45
N VAL A 282 15.67 15.07 9.04
CA VAL A 282 16.14 14.30 7.89
C VAL A 282 17.44 13.62 8.32
N PRO A 283 17.55 12.28 8.20
CA PRO A 283 18.74 11.56 8.64
C PRO A 283 19.90 11.70 7.65
N GLY A 284 21.12 11.56 8.17
CA GLY A 284 22.34 11.36 7.39
C GLY A 284 23.27 12.58 7.31
N GLN A 285 24.58 12.31 7.35
CA GLN A 285 25.61 13.36 7.33
C GLN A 285 25.62 14.20 6.04
N HIS A 286 25.25 13.62 4.90
CA HIS A 286 25.12 14.38 3.64
C HIS A 286 23.99 15.43 3.75
N ASN A 287 22.91 15.14 4.47
CA ASN A 287 21.85 16.12 4.70
C ASN A 287 22.26 17.19 5.71
N VAL A 288 23.18 16.88 6.63
CA VAL A 288 23.81 17.91 7.48
C VAL A 288 24.65 18.86 6.64
N HIS A 289 25.42 18.39 5.64
CA HIS A 289 26.13 19.27 4.70
C HIS A 289 25.14 20.18 3.94
N ASN A 290 24.10 19.58 3.36
CA ASN A 290 23.08 20.31 2.62
C ASN A 290 22.43 21.41 3.49
N ALA A 291 22.03 21.06 4.71
CA ALA A 291 21.46 22.01 5.67
C ALA A 291 22.47 23.10 6.05
N LEU A 292 23.74 22.76 6.29
CA LEU A 292 24.78 23.74 6.61
C LEU A 292 25.02 24.74 5.47
N GLY A 293 24.99 24.29 4.22
CA GLY A 293 25.03 25.18 3.06
C GLY A 293 23.86 26.16 3.03
N VAL A 294 22.64 25.69 3.36
CA VAL A 294 21.45 26.55 3.49
C VAL A 294 21.57 27.51 4.66
N VAL A 295 22.14 27.08 5.80
CA VAL A 295 22.41 27.95 6.95
C VAL A 295 23.36 29.06 6.55
N ALA A 296 24.45 28.75 5.85
CA ALA A 296 25.41 29.73 5.36
C ALA A 296 24.73 30.75 4.43
N LEU A 297 23.99 30.26 3.42
CA LEU A 297 23.23 31.10 2.50
C LEU A 297 22.26 32.04 3.23
N ALA A 298 21.40 31.49 4.08
CA ALA A 298 20.37 32.28 4.77
C ALA A 298 20.96 33.29 5.77
N SER A 299 22.06 32.93 6.44
CA SER A 299 22.77 33.83 7.37
C SER A 299 23.37 35.01 6.63
N GLU A 300 24.00 34.78 5.47
CA GLU A 300 24.57 35.85 4.63
C GLU A 300 23.50 36.73 3.96
N LEU A 301 22.26 36.26 3.88
CA LEU A 301 21.09 37.04 3.47
C LEU A 301 20.41 37.78 4.64
N GLY A 302 21.00 37.71 5.85
CA GLY A 302 20.56 38.48 7.02
C GLY A 302 19.47 37.82 7.86
N ILE A 303 19.19 36.52 7.67
CA ILE A 303 18.24 35.79 8.50
C ILE A 303 18.93 35.37 9.80
N ALA A 304 18.33 35.72 10.95
CA ALA A 304 18.83 35.33 12.26
C ALA A 304 18.89 33.80 12.43
N PHE A 305 19.97 33.29 13.02
CA PHE A 305 20.23 31.85 13.16
C PHE A 305 19.09 31.11 13.87
N GLU A 306 18.47 31.71 14.88
CA GLU A 306 17.36 31.10 15.63
C GLU A 306 16.15 30.86 14.73
N LYS A 307 15.91 31.71 13.73
CA LYS A 307 14.86 31.49 12.73
C LYS A 307 15.26 30.37 11.77
N ILE A 308 16.51 30.37 11.30
CA ILE A 308 17.03 29.32 10.42
C ILE A 308 16.90 27.95 11.09
N ALA A 309 17.37 27.80 12.33
CA ALA A 309 17.32 26.57 13.10
C ALA A 309 15.88 26.09 13.31
N LYS A 310 14.95 27.00 13.65
CA LYS A 310 13.53 26.67 13.78
C LYS A 310 12.89 26.21 12.47
N SER A 311 13.28 26.81 11.34
CA SER A 311 12.77 26.41 10.03
C SER A 311 13.32 25.04 9.61
N LEU A 312 14.61 24.78 9.83
CA LEU A 312 15.21 23.47 9.56
C LEU A 312 14.56 22.36 10.40
N ALA A 313 14.20 22.65 11.66
CA ALA A 313 13.52 21.71 12.53
C ALA A 313 12.09 21.37 12.08
N LYS A 314 11.49 22.15 11.17
CA LYS A 314 10.20 21.84 10.53
C LYS A 314 10.37 21.14 9.19
N PHE A 315 11.57 21.14 8.62
CA PHE A 315 11.80 20.58 7.30
C PHE A 315 11.77 19.05 7.38
N GLU A 316 10.81 18.47 6.66
CA GLU A 316 10.64 17.03 6.49
C GLU A 316 11.05 16.62 5.07
N HIS A 317 11.37 15.34 4.88
CA HIS A 317 11.75 14.82 3.57
C HIS A 317 10.67 15.05 2.51
N ALA A 318 11.06 15.04 1.23
CA ALA A 318 10.13 14.86 0.14
C ALA A 318 9.25 13.63 0.41
N ARG A 319 7.95 13.68 0.07
CA ARG A 319 7.07 12.52 0.26
C ARG A 319 7.73 11.29 -0.35
N ARG A 320 7.49 10.13 0.27
CA ARG A 320 7.95 8.84 -0.24
C ARG A 320 9.47 8.72 -0.29
N ARG A 321 10.22 9.34 0.62
CA ARG A 321 11.67 9.09 0.80
C ARG A 321 11.91 8.66 2.23
N PHE A 322 12.03 7.35 2.43
CA PHE A 322 12.02 6.68 3.73
C PHE A 322 10.92 7.24 4.68
N GLU A 323 9.72 7.47 4.14
CA GLU A 323 8.61 8.10 4.85
C GLU A 323 7.90 7.09 5.76
N ILE A 324 7.83 7.36 7.06
CA ILE A 324 7.12 6.49 8.00
C ILE A 324 5.60 6.68 7.82
N LYS A 325 4.89 5.59 7.48
CA LYS A 325 3.42 5.56 7.33
C LYS A 325 2.72 5.04 8.58
N TYR A 326 3.41 4.24 9.39
CA TYR A 326 2.88 3.68 10.64
C TYR A 326 4.04 3.25 11.53
N ASP A 327 3.98 3.57 12.82
CA ASP A 327 4.95 3.12 13.81
C ASP A 327 4.26 2.68 15.10
N SER A 328 4.63 1.49 15.56
CA SER A 328 4.15 0.87 16.79
C SER A 328 5.25 -0.01 17.39
N PRO A 329 5.10 -0.45 18.65
CA PRO A 329 6.02 -1.43 19.22
C PRO A 329 6.15 -2.71 18.38
N ARG A 330 5.08 -3.12 17.69
CA ARG A 330 5.02 -4.37 16.92
C ARG A 330 5.43 -4.22 15.46
N PHE A 331 5.16 -3.09 14.83
CA PHE A 331 5.33 -2.92 13.37
C PHE A 331 5.79 -1.51 13.02
N LEU A 332 6.64 -1.42 11.99
CA LEU A 332 7.06 -0.17 11.35
C LEU A 332 6.79 -0.25 9.84
N LEU A 333 6.02 0.67 9.27
CA LEU A 333 5.77 0.75 7.83
C LEU A 333 6.44 2.00 7.26
N VAL A 334 7.23 1.83 6.20
CA VAL A 334 8.01 2.87 5.54
C VAL A 334 7.75 2.87 4.04
N ASP A 335 7.53 4.03 3.42
CA ASP A 335 7.42 4.21 1.97
C ASP A 335 8.66 4.89 1.38
N ASP A 336 9.17 4.36 0.28
CA ASP A 336 10.30 4.93 -0.44
C ASP A 336 10.12 4.87 -1.96
N TYR A 337 10.52 5.94 -2.63
CA TYR A 337 10.38 6.16 -4.08
C TYR A 337 11.44 5.40 -4.88
N GLY A 338 12.43 4.81 -4.20
CA GLY A 338 13.50 4.03 -4.79
C GLY A 338 12.95 3.00 -5.77
N HIS A 339 13.38 3.11 -7.03
CA HIS A 339 12.92 2.27 -8.13
C HIS A 339 14.07 1.82 -9.04
N HIS A 340 15.25 2.42 -8.88
CA HIS A 340 16.48 1.95 -9.47
C HIS A 340 17.20 0.95 -8.53
N PRO A 341 17.89 -0.09 -9.03
CA PRO A 341 18.59 -1.08 -8.19
C PRO A 341 19.54 -0.48 -7.14
N THR A 342 20.21 0.63 -7.47
CA THR A 342 21.11 1.33 -6.52
C THR A 342 20.34 1.99 -5.37
N GLU A 343 19.23 2.64 -5.66
CA GLU A 343 18.37 3.26 -4.64
C GLU A 343 17.78 2.19 -3.73
N ILE A 344 17.26 1.09 -4.31
CA ILE A 344 16.66 -0.02 -3.58
C ILE A 344 17.65 -0.60 -2.56
N ARG A 345 18.90 -0.86 -2.96
CA ARG A 345 19.95 -1.34 -2.04
C ARG A 345 20.21 -0.35 -0.91
N ALA A 346 20.31 0.94 -1.22
CA ALA A 346 20.55 1.97 -0.20
C ALA A 346 19.40 2.05 0.81
N THR A 347 18.15 2.00 0.33
CA THR A 347 16.95 2.03 1.18
C THR A 347 16.86 0.77 2.04
N LEU A 348 17.10 -0.42 1.48
CA LEU A 348 17.05 -1.68 2.24
C LEU A 348 18.15 -1.79 3.29
N LYS A 349 19.37 -1.34 2.97
CA LYS A 349 20.46 -1.24 3.94
C LYS A 349 20.10 -0.33 5.12
N THR A 350 19.42 0.78 4.83
CA THR A 350 18.89 1.69 5.85
C THR A 350 17.78 1.02 6.67
N ALA A 351 16.84 0.33 6.02
CA ALA A 351 15.80 -0.42 6.71
C ALA A 351 16.37 -1.50 7.65
N ARG A 352 17.44 -2.18 7.24
CA ARG A 352 18.12 -3.18 8.06
C ARG A 352 18.81 -2.57 9.27
N SER A 353 19.39 -1.36 9.14
CA SER A 353 20.08 -0.69 10.25
C SER A 353 19.14 -0.17 11.33
N VAL A 354 17.83 -0.06 11.06
CA VAL A 354 16.80 0.25 12.08
C VAL A 354 16.73 -0.83 13.17
N GLY A 355 17.18 -2.05 12.90
CA GLY A 355 17.27 -3.12 13.91
C GLY A 355 15.95 -3.83 14.21
N ARG A 356 14.97 -3.76 13.30
CA ARG A 356 13.74 -4.58 13.33
C ARG A 356 14.09 -6.04 12.99
N LYS A 357 13.25 -6.99 13.39
CA LYS A 357 13.55 -8.43 13.28
C LYS A 357 13.64 -8.91 11.83
N ARG A 358 12.74 -8.41 10.99
CA ARG A 358 12.64 -8.75 9.56
C ARG A 358 12.28 -7.50 8.76
N VAL A 359 12.74 -7.46 7.52
CA VAL A 359 12.40 -6.46 6.50
C VAL A 359 11.55 -7.13 5.41
N LEU A 360 10.27 -6.78 5.35
CA LEU A 360 9.31 -7.25 4.37
C LEU A 360 9.11 -6.16 3.33
N THR A 361 9.37 -6.46 2.06
CA THR A 361 9.38 -5.46 0.99
C THR A 361 8.27 -5.70 0.00
N ILE A 362 7.49 -4.67 -0.33
CA ILE A 362 6.62 -4.65 -1.51
C ILE A 362 7.27 -3.78 -2.58
N PHE A 363 7.44 -4.32 -3.77
CA PHE A 363 8.13 -3.63 -4.85
C PHE A 363 7.28 -3.58 -6.11
N GLN A 364 7.03 -2.38 -6.61
CA GLN A 364 6.41 -2.16 -7.91
C GLN A 364 7.45 -1.66 -8.91
N PRO A 365 7.82 -2.47 -9.92
CA PRO A 365 8.75 -2.04 -10.95
C PRO A 365 8.17 -0.87 -11.75
N HIS A 366 9.02 0.08 -12.14
CA HIS A 366 8.61 1.25 -12.91
C HIS A 366 9.21 1.23 -14.31
N ARG A 367 8.35 1.24 -15.33
CA ARG A 367 8.61 1.13 -16.78
C ARG A 367 9.08 -0.26 -17.24
N TYR A 368 8.59 -0.68 -18.42
CA TYR A 368 8.97 -1.93 -19.08
C TYR A 368 10.40 -1.85 -19.62
N SER A 369 10.77 -0.71 -20.20
CA SER A 369 12.10 -0.45 -20.76
C SER A 369 13.22 -0.62 -19.72
N ARG A 370 13.03 -0.02 -18.53
CA ARG A 370 13.96 -0.12 -17.40
C ARG A 370 14.04 -1.55 -16.86
N THR A 371 12.89 -2.19 -16.67
CA THR A 371 12.85 -3.58 -16.19
C THR A 371 13.63 -4.49 -17.12
N LYS A 372 13.46 -4.34 -18.44
CA LYS A 372 14.22 -5.09 -19.44
C LYS A 372 15.73 -4.79 -19.40
N ALA A 373 16.09 -3.52 -19.29
CA ALA A 373 17.48 -3.07 -19.33
C ALA A 373 18.28 -3.50 -18.08
N LEU A 374 17.66 -3.45 -16.91
CA LEU A 374 18.32 -3.62 -15.61
C LEU A 374 17.95 -4.93 -14.90
N ARG A 375 17.38 -5.92 -15.61
CA ARG A 375 16.85 -7.16 -15.01
C ARG A 375 17.87 -7.88 -14.13
N LYS A 376 19.14 -7.96 -14.57
CA LYS A 376 20.21 -8.63 -13.82
C LYS A 376 20.60 -7.85 -12.56
N GLU A 377 20.59 -6.53 -12.65
CA GLU A 377 20.90 -5.62 -11.56
C GLU A 377 19.82 -5.65 -10.46
N PHE A 378 18.55 -5.89 -10.83
CA PHE A 378 17.48 -6.12 -9.87
C PHE A 378 17.67 -7.41 -9.07
N GLY A 379 18.26 -8.46 -9.65
CA GLY A 379 18.47 -9.75 -8.97
C GLY A 379 19.27 -9.62 -7.66
N ARG A 380 20.21 -8.67 -7.61
CA ARG A 380 21.06 -8.35 -6.44
C ARG A 380 20.59 -7.16 -5.61
N ALA A 381 19.44 -6.58 -5.94
CA ALA A 381 18.99 -5.35 -5.30
C ALA A 381 18.35 -5.58 -3.93
N PHE A 382 17.91 -6.81 -3.65
CA PHE A 382 17.03 -7.12 -2.52
C PHE A 382 17.66 -7.97 -1.40
N ASP A 383 19.00 -8.13 -1.39
CA ASP A 383 19.70 -9.03 -0.47
C ASP A 383 19.47 -8.70 1.02
N ASP A 384 19.20 -7.44 1.34
CA ASP A 384 18.92 -6.96 2.71
C ASP A 384 17.44 -7.12 3.14
N ALA A 385 16.57 -7.60 2.25
CA ALA A 385 15.18 -7.95 2.59
C ALA A 385 15.06 -9.42 3.02
N ASP A 386 14.16 -9.73 3.95
CA ASP A 386 13.85 -11.12 4.31
C ASP A 386 12.73 -11.70 3.44
N ARG A 387 11.80 -10.83 3.01
CA ARG A 387 10.71 -11.16 2.08
C ARG A 387 10.50 -10.07 1.05
N VAL A 388 10.18 -10.44 -0.17
CA VAL A 388 9.91 -9.51 -1.28
C VAL A 388 8.67 -9.94 -2.03
N VAL A 389 7.67 -9.08 -2.13
CA VAL A 389 6.50 -9.27 -3.01
C VAL A 389 6.64 -8.28 -4.16
N VAL A 390 6.87 -8.81 -5.36
CA VAL A 390 7.00 -8.01 -6.58
C VAL A 390 5.65 -7.96 -7.28
N THR A 391 5.21 -6.75 -7.64
CA THR A 391 3.96 -6.53 -8.37
C THR A 391 4.17 -6.57 -9.88
N ASP A 392 3.09 -6.49 -10.66
CA ASP A 392 3.24 -6.15 -12.08
C ASP A 392 3.76 -4.72 -12.28
N ILE A 393 4.26 -4.44 -13.49
CA ILE A 393 5.00 -3.22 -13.82
C ILE A 393 4.07 -2.01 -13.91
N TYR A 394 4.42 -0.94 -13.20
CA TYR A 394 3.84 0.38 -13.44
C TYR A 394 4.41 0.95 -14.75
N GLY A 395 3.62 0.85 -15.83
CA GLY A 395 4.08 1.15 -17.19
C GLY A 395 4.48 2.61 -17.43
N SER A 396 3.96 3.57 -16.68
CA SER A 396 4.27 5.01 -16.86
C SER A 396 4.13 5.44 -18.35
N ASN A 397 3.04 5.04 -19.00
CA ASN A 397 2.71 5.32 -20.41
C ASN A 397 3.53 4.55 -21.47
N GLU A 398 4.36 3.58 -21.07
CA GLU A 398 4.96 2.64 -22.01
C GLU A 398 3.97 1.54 -22.39
N ALA A 399 3.97 1.15 -23.67
CA ALA A 399 3.28 -0.04 -24.12
C ALA A 399 3.94 -1.28 -23.46
N PRO A 400 3.15 -2.26 -22.99
CA PRO A 400 3.69 -3.51 -22.47
C PRO A 400 4.65 -4.16 -23.47
N ILE A 401 5.82 -4.57 -23.00
CA ILE A 401 6.79 -5.31 -23.81
C ILE A 401 6.51 -6.81 -23.60
N PRO A 402 6.22 -7.59 -24.66
CA PRO A 402 5.97 -9.02 -24.53
C PRO A 402 7.09 -9.75 -23.77
N GLY A 403 6.71 -10.52 -22.74
CA GLY A 403 7.65 -11.26 -21.89
C GLY A 403 8.36 -10.43 -20.81
N VAL A 404 8.06 -9.13 -20.68
CA VAL A 404 8.61 -8.27 -19.61
C VAL A 404 7.50 -7.94 -18.63
N THR A 405 7.49 -8.66 -17.51
CA THR A 405 6.56 -8.47 -16.39
C THR A 405 7.33 -8.42 -15.08
N GLY A 406 6.65 -8.15 -13.97
CA GLY A 406 7.28 -8.23 -12.63
C GLY A 406 7.87 -9.61 -12.32
N GLN A 407 7.34 -10.68 -12.92
CA GLN A 407 7.89 -12.05 -12.81
C GLN A 407 9.36 -12.13 -13.26
N VAL A 408 9.77 -11.34 -14.25
CA VAL A 408 11.18 -11.31 -14.70
C VAL A 408 12.11 -10.91 -13.56
N ILE A 409 11.71 -9.94 -12.73
CA ILE A 409 12.51 -9.51 -11.58
C ILE A 409 12.52 -10.60 -10.50
N VAL A 410 11.39 -11.27 -10.26
CA VAL A 410 11.32 -12.41 -9.34
C VAL A 410 12.28 -13.51 -9.76
N ASP A 411 12.29 -13.88 -11.04
CA ASP A 411 13.16 -14.92 -11.58
C ASP A 411 14.65 -14.56 -11.42
N GLU A 412 15.02 -13.30 -11.63
CA GLU A 412 16.40 -12.81 -11.43
C GLU A 412 16.80 -12.80 -9.95
N ILE A 413 15.89 -12.44 -9.03
CA ILE A 413 16.12 -12.52 -7.57
C ILE A 413 16.33 -13.97 -7.13
N VAL A 414 15.50 -14.90 -7.63
CA VAL A 414 15.65 -16.35 -7.37
C VAL A 414 16.97 -16.88 -7.94
N ALA A 415 17.31 -16.51 -9.17
CA ALA A 415 18.56 -16.91 -9.82
C ALA A 415 19.79 -16.38 -9.06
N HIS A 416 19.68 -15.23 -8.39
CA HIS A 416 20.73 -14.69 -7.53
C HIS A 416 20.84 -15.41 -6.17
N GLY A 417 19.85 -16.22 -5.79
CA GLY A 417 19.87 -17.07 -4.60
C GLY A 417 18.92 -16.64 -3.49
N HIS A 418 18.23 -15.51 -3.63
CA HIS A 418 17.28 -15.03 -2.64
C HIS A 418 15.93 -15.78 -2.76
N ARG A 419 15.60 -16.59 -1.75
CA ARG A 419 14.41 -17.47 -1.76
C ARG A 419 13.13 -16.85 -1.19
N GLY A 420 13.24 -15.65 -0.61
CA GLY A 420 12.13 -14.96 0.06
C GLY A 420 11.22 -14.18 -0.88
N VAL A 421 11.22 -14.44 -2.19
CA VAL A 421 10.51 -13.61 -3.18
C VAL A 421 9.26 -14.30 -3.73
N SER A 422 8.21 -13.52 -3.99
CA SER A 422 6.98 -13.96 -4.67
C SER A 422 6.46 -12.91 -5.63
N TYR A 423 5.69 -13.35 -6.62
CA TYR A 423 5.00 -12.47 -7.58
C TYR A 423 3.52 -12.36 -7.24
N GLU A 424 2.97 -11.14 -7.26
CA GLU A 424 1.54 -10.86 -7.15
C GLU A 424 1.14 -9.87 -8.25
N SER A 425 0.39 -10.34 -9.25
CA SER A 425 0.05 -9.51 -10.41
C SER A 425 -0.99 -8.43 -10.09
N ARG A 426 -1.80 -8.62 -9.04
CA ARG A 426 -2.84 -7.67 -8.65
C ARG A 426 -2.36 -6.79 -7.51
N LEU A 427 -2.21 -5.51 -7.80
CA LEU A 427 -1.70 -4.52 -6.85
C LEU A 427 -2.46 -4.53 -5.52
N GLU A 428 -3.78 -4.66 -5.57
CA GLU A 428 -4.67 -4.69 -4.41
C GLU A 428 -4.51 -5.93 -3.51
N TRP A 429 -3.89 -7.00 -4.02
CA TRP A 429 -3.63 -8.25 -3.28
C TRP A 429 -2.25 -8.25 -2.62
N VAL A 430 -1.36 -7.35 -3.01
CA VAL A 430 0.00 -7.24 -2.45
C VAL A 430 -0.02 -6.93 -0.95
N ARG A 431 -0.91 -6.01 -0.53
CA ARG A 431 -1.11 -5.73 0.90
C ARG A 431 -1.66 -6.93 1.66
N ARG A 432 -2.46 -7.77 1.00
CA ARG A 432 -3.02 -9.00 1.60
C ARG A 432 -1.92 -10.03 1.83
N ALA A 433 -1.06 -10.22 0.84
CA ALA A 433 0.09 -11.12 0.92
C ALA A 433 1.03 -10.74 2.06
N ILE A 434 1.46 -9.46 2.15
CA ILE A 434 2.33 -9.02 3.25
C ILE A 434 1.61 -9.02 4.58
N GLY A 435 0.38 -8.51 4.66
CA GLY A 435 -0.36 -8.43 5.91
C GLY A 435 -0.58 -9.81 6.56
N ASN A 436 -0.76 -10.87 5.76
CA ASN A 436 -0.88 -12.23 6.28
C ASN A 436 0.43 -12.83 6.82
N MET A 437 1.58 -12.28 6.42
CA MET A 437 2.91 -12.74 6.82
C MET A 437 3.49 -11.97 8.00
N LEU A 438 2.82 -10.90 8.46
CA LEU A 438 3.30 -10.01 9.51
C LEU A 438 3.50 -10.73 10.84
N GLU A 439 4.64 -10.47 11.46
CA GLU A 439 4.98 -10.90 12.82
C GLU A 439 5.47 -9.72 13.66
N SER A 440 5.34 -9.86 14.97
CA SER A 440 5.75 -8.80 15.90
C SER A 440 7.26 -8.54 15.83
N GLY A 441 7.61 -7.31 15.47
CA GLY A 441 8.96 -6.81 15.29
C GLY A 441 9.33 -6.54 13.83
N ASP A 442 8.40 -6.68 12.89
CA ASP A 442 8.64 -6.48 11.45
C ASP A 442 8.71 -5.01 11.04
N LEU A 443 9.53 -4.75 10.02
CA LEU A 443 9.50 -3.56 9.19
C LEU A 443 8.90 -3.91 7.83
N VAL A 444 7.90 -3.16 7.37
CA VAL A 444 7.39 -3.26 6.00
C VAL A 444 7.85 -2.05 5.20
N LEU A 445 8.48 -2.29 4.06
CA LEU A 445 8.97 -1.26 3.15
C LEU A 445 8.21 -1.33 1.82
N SER A 446 7.59 -0.22 1.40
CA SER A 446 7.14 -0.07 0.01
C SER A 446 8.18 0.64 -0.83
N LEU A 447 8.50 0.06 -1.98
CA LEU A 447 9.46 0.58 -2.94
C LEU A 447 8.84 0.73 -4.33
N GLY A 448 9.00 1.91 -4.92
CA GLY A 448 8.70 2.13 -6.33
C GLY A 448 8.10 3.51 -6.60
N ALA A 449 8.28 4.01 -7.82
CA ALA A 449 7.81 5.34 -8.21
C ALA A 449 6.31 5.43 -8.55
N GLY A 450 5.63 4.28 -8.74
CA GLY A 450 4.21 4.23 -9.08
C GLY A 450 3.28 4.41 -7.88
N ASN A 451 2.16 3.69 -7.88
CA ASN A 451 1.08 3.78 -6.89
C ASN A 451 1.18 2.75 -5.74
N ILE A 452 2.30 2.04 -5.60
CA ILE A 452 2.51 1.05 -4.52
C ILE A 452 2.31 1.59 -3.09
N HIS A 453 2.61 2.87 -2.87
CA HIS A 453 2.45 3.56 -1.59
C HIS A 453 0.99 3.58 -1.07
N GLU A 454 0.01 3.51 -1.98
CA GLU A 454 -1.41 3.44 -1.64
C GLU A 454 -1.73 2.12 -0.91
N GLN A 455 -1.07 1.03 -1.32
CA GLN A 455 -1.23 -0.29 -0.68
C GLN A 455 -0.63 -0.31 0.72
N LEU A 456 0.53 0.33 0.92
CA LEU A 456 1.12 0.47 2.25
C LEU A 456 0.23 1.33 3.17
N SER A 457 -0.33 2.41 2.64
CA SER A 457 -1.24 3.29 3.39
C SER A 457 -2.53 2.56 3.79
N ALA A 458 -3.08 1.74 2.91
CA ALA A 458 -4.24 0.91 3.22
C ALA A 458 -3.91 -0.16 4.28
N LEU A 459 -2.72 -0.78 4.22
CA LEU A 459 -2.25 -1.71 5.25
C LEU A 459 -2.07 -1.02 6.61
N ALA A 460 -1.53 0.20 6.64
CA ALA A 460 -1.41 1.00 7.86
C ALA A 460 -2.78 1.25 8.52
N ALA A 461 -3.79 1.61 7.72
CA ALA A 461 -5.15 1.80 8.21
C ALA A 461 -5.76 0.51 8.78
N ASP A 462 -5.53 -0.63 8.11
CA ASP A 462 -5.97 -1.94 8.61
C ASP A 462 -5.25 -2.31 9.92
N LEU A 463 -3.95 -2.02 10.04
CA LEU A 463 -3.18 -2.27 11.27
C LEU A 463 -3.70 -1.49 12.48
N VAL A 464 -4.12 -0.23 12.30
CA VAL A 464 -4.76 0.54 13.38
C VAL A 464 -5.98 -0.21 13.95
N THR A 465 -6.81 -0.78 13.06
CA THR A 465 -7.99 -1.55 13.47
C THR A 465 -7.60 -2.88 14.11
N ALA A 466 -6.62 -3.59 13.53
CA ALA A 466 -6.15 -4.86 14.04
C ALA A 466 -5.53 -4.75 15.44
N GLU A 467 -4.78 -3.69 15.73
CA GLU A 467 -4.19 -3.46 17.05
C GLU A 467 -5.25 -3.17 18.11
N LYS A 468 -6.28 -2.36 17.79
CA LYS A 468 -7.44 -2.16 18.68
C LYS A 468 -8.17 -3.48 18.96
N LEU A 469 -8.39 -4.31 17.94
CA LEU A 469 -8.97 -5.64 18.11
C LEU A 469 -8.10 -6.52 19.01
N LYS A 470 -6.77 -6.51 18.82
CA LYS A 470 -5.84 -7.28 19.65
C LYS A 470 -5.88 -6.83 21.11
N GLU A 471 -5.96 -5.53 21.37
CA GLU A 471 -6.13 -5.00 22.73
C GLU A 471 -7.44 -5.48 23.39
N ILE A 472 -8.54 -5.49 22.64
CA ILE A 472 -9.84 -6.00 23.13
C ILE A 472 -9.76 -7.49 23.47
N MET A 473 -9.05 -8.26 22.65
CA MET A 473 -8.85 -9.70 22.81
C MET A 473 -7.92 -10.06 23.97
N GLY A 474 -7.00 -9.17 24.34
CA GLY A 474 -5.99 -9.43 25.37
C GLY A 474 -4.88 -10.38 24.91
N GLU A 475 -4.10 -10.88 25.86
CA GLU A 475 -2.93 -11.73 25.57
C GLU A 475 -3.33 -13.06 24.91
N ASP A 476 -4.38 -13.70 25.41
CA ASP A 476 -4.79 -15.06 25.01
C ASP A 476 -5.56 -15.14 23.68
N GLY A 477 -6.11 -14.02 23.21
CA GLY A 477 -6.87 -13.99 21.95
C GLY A 477 -6.00 -13.64 20.76
N GLU A 478 -6.30 -14.20 19.59
CA GLU A 478 -5.51 -13.99 18.37
C GLU A 478 -6.20 -13.01 17.42
N VAL A 479 -5.39 -12.19 16.74
CA VAL A 479 -5.84 -11.32 15.63
C VAL A 479 -4.84 -11.40 14.49
N CYS A 480 -5.31 -11.80 13.31
CA CYS A 480 -4.51 -11.94 12.11
C CYS A 480 -5.12 -11.13 10.95
N LEU A 481 -4.28 -10.46 10.17
CA LEU A 481 -4.71 -9.78 8.95
C LEU A 481 -4.77 -10.76 7.78
N TYR A 482 -5.81 -10.61 6.95
CA TYR A 482 -5.98 -11.31 5.68
C TYR A 482 -5.82 -12.84 5.75
N GLU A 483 -6.29 -13.46 6.83
CA GLU A 483 -6.13 -14.90 7.07
C GLU A 483 -6.93 -15.71 6.03
N PRO A 484 -6.30 -16.61 5.26
CA PRO A 484 -7.00 -17.41 4.25
C PRO A 484 -8.06 -18.31 4.88
N LEU A 485 -9.33 -18.07 4.56
CA LEU A 485 -10.44 -18.86 5.11
C LEU A 485 -10.47 -20.30 4.57
N SER A 486 -9.72 -20.59 3.51
CA SER A 486 -9.43 -21.96 3.07
C SER A 486 -8.72 -22.82 4.14
N LYS A 487 -8.06 -22.22 5.14
CA LYS A 487 -7.52 -22.95 6.31
C LYS A 487 -8.61 -23.33 7.32
N HIS A 488 -9.73 -22.61 7.31
CA HIS A 488 -10.78 -22.65 8.34
C HIS A 488 -12.10 -23.27 7.86
N THR A 489 -12.28 -23.48 6.55
CA THR A 489 -13.43 -24.20 5.97
C THR A 489 -13.14 -25.69 5.77
N THR A 490 -14.15 -26.56 5.92
CA THR A 490 -13.96 -28.00 5.67
C THR A 490 -13.77 -28.33 4.19
N LEU A 491 -14.31 -27.50 3.30
CA LEU A 491 -14.09 -27.56 1.86
C LEU A 491 -12.65 -27.18 1.49
N ARG A 492 -11.95 -26.47 2.38
CA ARG A 492 -10.63 -25.85 2.18
C ARG A 492 -10.58 -24.93 0.98
N VAL A 493 -11.62 -24.12 0.84
CA VAL A 493 -11.79 -23.09 -0.17
C VAL A 493 -12.22 -21.81 0.54
N GLY A 494 -11.69 -20.68 0.09
CA GLY A 494 -12.03 -19.38 0.66
C GLY A 494 -10.91 -18.36 0.57
N GLY A 495 -11.27 -17.14 0.16
CA GLY A 495 -10.42 -15.97 0.22
C GLY A 495 -10.14 -15.52 1.66
N PRO A 496 -9.46 -14.37 1.83
CA PRO A 496 -8.99 -13.92 3.14
C PRO A 496 -10.11 -13.33 4.02
N ALA A 497 -10.03 -13.53 5.33
CA ALA A 497 -10.70 -12.69 6.31
C ALA A 497 -9.89 -11.40 6.51
N GLN A 498 -10.47 -10.21 6.30
CA GLN A 498 -9.73 -8.95 6.50
C GLN A 498 -9.13 -8.87 7.92
N PHE A 499 -9.96 -9.11 8.94
CA PHE A 499 -9.52 -9.28 10.32
C PHE A 499 -10.04 -10.63 10.85
N TRP A 500 -9.16 -11.61 11.00
CA TRP A 500 -9.49 -12.85 11.71
C TRP A 500 -9.27 -12.66 13.20
N ALA A 501 -10.26 -13.02 14.03
CA ALA A 501 -10.19 -12.85 15.48
C ALA A 501 -10.68 -14.08 16.24
N GLU A 502 -9.93 -14.51 17.26
CA GLU A 502 -10.25 -15.67 18.11
C GLU A 502 -10.43 -15.26 19.58
N PRO A 503 -11.63 -14.84 20.01
CA PRO A 503 -11.89 -14.57 21.41
C PRO A 503 -11.90 -15.88 22.22
N ARG A 504 -11.23 -15.88 23.38
CA ARG A 504 -11.17 -17.02 24.31
C ARG A 504 -12.26 -17.00 25.39
N ASN A 505 -12.95 -15.88 25.59
CA ASN A 505 -13.97 -15.74 26.62
C ASN A 505 -15.14 -14.84 26.19
N GLU A 506 -16.26 -14.96 26.90
CA GLU A 506 -17.51 -14.23 26.61
C GLU A 506 -17.32 -12.71 26.68
N LYS A 507 -16.52 -12.22 27.63
CA LYS A 507 -16.29 -10.78 27.86
C LYS A 507 -15.54 -10.14 26.68
N ALA A 508 -14.49 -10.80 26.18
CA ALA A 508 -13.73 -10.36 25.02
C ALA A 508 -14.63 -10.32 23.77
N PHE A 509 -15.43 -11.36 23.56
CA PHE A 509 -16.35 -11.43 22.42
C PHE A 509 -17.43 -10.33 22.48
N ALA A 510 -18.02 -10.08 23.65
CA ALA A 510 -18.98 -8.99 23.85
C ALA A 510 -18.39 -7.61 23.55
N LYS A 511 -17.15 -7.34 23.98
CA LYS A 511 -16.45 -6.08 23.67
C LYS A 511 -16.15 -5.96 22.19
N LEU A 512 -15.74 -7.03 21.52
CA LEU A 512 -15.49 -7.03 20.08
C LEU A 512 -16.76 -6.69 19.30
N ILE A 513 -17.91 -7.28 19.66
CA ILE A 513 -19.20 -6.96 19.03
C ILE A 513 -19.51 -5.47 19.13
N ARG A 514 -19.33 -4.88 20.32
CA ARG A 514 -19.55 -3.43 20.54
C ARG A 514 -18.61 -2.58 19.70
N PHE A 515 -17.33 -2.92 19.68
CA PHE A 515 -16.32 -2.25 18.88
C PHE A 515 -16.67 -2.29 17.39
N CYS A 516 -17.03 -3.46 16.86
CA CYS A 516 -17.44 -3.59 15.46
C CYS A 516 -18.65 -2.71 15.13
N ARG A 517 -19.63 -2.65 16.02
CA ARG A 517 -20.81 -1.79 15.85
C ARG A 517 -20.44 -0.30 15.86
N GLU A 518 -19.63 0.14 16.82
CA GLU A 518 -19.22 1.54 16.99
C GLU A 518 -18.38 2.06 15.81
N GLU A 519 -17.49 1.22 15.29
CA GLU A 519 -16.63 1.55 14.15
C GLU A 519 -17.30 1.25 12.79
N ASN A 520 -18.57 0.83 12.77
CA ASN A 520 -19.28 0.35 11.58
C ASN A 520 -18.51 -0.74 10.79
N LEU A 521 -17.78 -1.58 11.52
CA LEU A 521 -17.01 -2.69 10.97
C LEU A 521 -17.95 -3.90 10.78
N PRO A 522 -18.12 -4.43 9.55
CA PRO A 522 -18.91 -5.64 9.34
C PRO A 522 -18.37 -6.80 10.19
N LEU A 523 -19.29 -7.55 10.80
CA LEU A 523 -18.98 -8.66 11.68
C LEU A 523 -19.58 -9.96 11.12
N PHE A 524 -18.75 -10.98 10.95
CA PHE A 524 -19.15 -12.32 10.55
C PHE A 524 -18.62 -13.34 11.56
N VAL A 525 -19.49 -14.15 12.14
CA VAL A 525 -19.09 -15.18 13.12
C VAL A 525 -19.07 -16.55 12.46
N MET A 526 -17.95 -17.23 12.62
CA MET A 526 -17.65 -18.49 11.96
C MET A 526 -17.36 -19.59 12.99
N GLY A 527 -18.06 -20.73 12.86
CA GLY A 527 -17.68 -21.97 13.55
C GLY A 527 -16.54 -22.69 12.80
N ARG A 528 -16.65 -24.00 12.62
CA ARG A 528 -15.65 -24.80 11.85
C ARG A 528 -15.79 -24.73 10.32
N GLY A 529 -16.54 -23.75 9.80
CA GLY A 529 -16.73 -23.59 8.35
C GLY A 529 -17.27 -24.83 7.62
N SER A 530 -18.07 -25.67 8.29
CA SER A 530 -18.46 -26.99 7.77
C SER A 530 -19.55 -26.98 6.71
N ASN A 531 -20.33 -25.89 6.62
CA ASN A 531 -21.38 -25.65 5.62
C ASN A 531 -21.19 -24.29 4.94
N LEU A 532 -19.94 -23.92 4.65
CA LEU A 532 -19.57 -22.60 4.15
C LEU A 532 -18.73 -22.70 2.88
N LEU A 533 -19.10 -21.94 1.86
CA LEU A 533 -18.30 -21.66 0.67
C LEU A 533 -18.00 -20.15 0.65
N VAL A 534 -16.76 -19.80 1.00
CA VAL A 534 -16.31 -18.41 1.00
C VAL A 534 -15.75 -18.08 -0.38
N ARG A 535 -16.14 -16.93 -0.94
CA ARG A 535 -15.63 -16.46 -2.24
C ARG A 535 -14.15 -16.10 -2.20
N ASP A 536 -13.51 -16.09 -3.37
CA ASP A 536 -12.07 -15.84 -3.50
C ASP A 536 -11.65 -14.43 -3.07
N GLY A 537 -12.56 -13.45 -3.13
CA GLY A 537 -12.33 -12.08 -2.65
C GLY A 537 -12.24 -11.98 -1.13
N GLY A 538 -12.77 -12.97 -0.42
CA GLY A 538 -12.73 -13.07 1.04
C GLY A 538 -13.92 -12.40 1.73
N ILE A 539 -13.80 -12.18 3.03
CA ILE A 539 -14.80 -11.50 3.85
C ILE A 539 -14.19 -10.21 4.41
N ARG A 540 -14.79 -9.08 4.05
CA ARG A 540 -14.45 -7.77 4.60
C ARG A 540 -14.95 -7.63 6.04
N GLY A 541 -14.21 -6.91 6.87
CA GLY A 541 -14.52 -6.71 8.29
C GLY A 541 -13.96 -7.81 9.19
N ALA A 542 -14.52 -7.89 10.40
CA ALA A 542 -14.12 -8.86 11.42
C ALA A 542 -14.78 -10.21 11.16
N VAL A 543 -13.96 -11.23 10.92
CA VAL A 543 -14.36 -12.64 10.94
C VAL A 543 -13.94 -13.23 12.28
N VAL A 544 -14.92 -13.59 13.10
CA VAL A 544 -14.70 -14.02 14.47
C VAL A 544 -14.93 -15.52 14.60
N HIS A 545 -13.98 -16.21 15.19
CA HIS A 545 -14.05 -17.62 15.51
C HIS A 545 -13.96 -17.82 17.03
N PRO A 546 -15.10 -17.89 17.75
CA PRO A 546 -15.10 -18.15 19.18
C PRO A 546 -14.61 -19.58 19.45
N CYS A 547 -13.41 -19.70 20.02
CA CYS A 547 -12.75 -20.98 20.25
C CYS A 547 -11.81 -20.93 21.47
N GLY A 548 -11.52 -22.09 22.06
CA GLY A 548 -10.81 -22.20 23.33
C GLY A 548 -11.57 -21.57 24.52
N GLY A 549 -10.96 -21.65 25.71
CA GLY A 549 -11.49 -21.06 26.95
C GLY A 549 -12.97 -21.40 27.21
N ASP A 550 -13.79 -20.36 27.42
CA ASP A 550 -15.23 -20.51 27.70
C ASP A 550 -15.99 -21.21 26.56
N PHE A 551 -15.52 -21.06 25.32
CA PHE A 551 -16.24 -21.53 24.14
C PHE A 551 -16.06 -23.03 23.89
N GLU A 552 -15.03 -23.67 24.45
CA GLU A 552 -14.83 -25.13 24.35
C GLU A 552 -15.14 -25.88 25.64
N LYS A 553 -15.52 -25.17 26.69
CA LYS A 553 -15.85 -25.77 27.98
C LYS A 553 -17.09 -26.67 27.87
N ILE A 554 -17.02 -27.86 28.47
CA ILE A 554 -18.14 -28.78 28.62
C ILE A 554 -18.29 -29.12 30.11
N GLU A 555 -19.49 -28.92 30.64
CA GLU A 555 -19.85 -29.19 32.02
C GLU A 555 -21.08 -30.10 32.09
N ILE A 556 -21.03 -31.08 32.98
CA ILE A 556 -22.11 -32.07 33.16
C ILE A 556 -22.79 -31.80 34.50
N ASN A 557 -24.13 -31.71 34.48
CA ASN A 557 -24.95 -31.59 35.68
C ASN A 557 -26.17 -32.51 35.58
N GLY A 558 -26.11 -33.66 36.26
CA GLY A 558 -27.14 -34.70 36.14
C GLY A 558 -27.23 -35.23 34.70
N VAL A 559 -28.40 -35.05 34.07
CA VAL A 559 -28.65 -35.45 32.66
C VAL A 559 -28.47 -34.31 31.66
N GLU A 560 -27.99 -33.15 32.13
CA GLU A 560 -27.73 -31.98 31.31
C GLU A 560 -26.23 -31.79 31.04
N ILE A 561 -25.90 -31.39 29.82
CA ILE A 561 -24.54 -31.09 29.37
C ILE A 561 -24.54 -29.65 28.85
N THR A 562 -23.85 -28.76 29.56
CA THR A 562 -23.59 -27.39 29.09
C THR A 562 -22.34 -27.41 28.24
N ALA A 563 -22.42 -26.95 27.00
CA ALA A 563 -21.30 -26.90 26.08
C ALA A 563 -21.18 -25.51 25.43
N GLY A 564 -19.97 -24.96 25.43
CA GLY A 564 -19.65 -23.71 24.74
C GLY A 564 -19.82 -23.81 23.22
N ALA A 565 -20.02 -22.67 22.56
CA ALA A 565 -20.33 -22.59 21.13
C ALA A 565 -19.19 -23.06 20.21
N GLY A 566 -17.95 -23.07 20.70
CA GLY A 566 -16.76 -23.58 20.01
C GLY A 566 -16.57 -25.09 20.17
N ALA A 567 -17.16 -25.72 21.19
CA ALA A 567 -17.06 -27.16 21.43
C ALA A 567 -17.54 -27.96 20.22
N LYS A 568 -16.85 -29.05 19.87
CA LYS A 568 -17.25 -29.90 18.74
C LYS A 568 -18.49 -30.71 19.14
N LEU A 569 -19.43 -30.89 18.22
CA LEU A 569 -20.64 -31.69 18.47
C LEU A 569 -20.30 -33.14 18.92
N LYS A 570 -19.23 -33.70 18.36
CA LYS A 570 -18.69 -34.98 18.83
C LYS A 570 -18.29 -34.97 20.32
N GLU A 571 -17.67 -33.91 20.81
CA GLU A 571 -17.20 -33.83 22.20
C GLU A 571 -18.39 -33.85 23.15
N VAL A 572 -19.53 -33.26 22.76
CA VAL A 572 -20.79 -33.36 23.51
C VAL A 572 -21.29 -34.81 23.56
N ALA A 573 -21.24 -35.54 22.44
CA ALA A 573 -21.63 -36.96 22.40
C ALA A 573 -20.74 -37.83 23.31
N TYR A 574 -19.42 -37.61 23.29
CA TYR A 574 -18.48 -38.34 24.14
C TYR A 574 -18.61 -37.95 25.62
N ALA A 575 -18.92 -36.68 25.93
CA ALA A 575 -19.25 -36.26 27.30
C ALA A 575 -20.51 -36.98 27.81
N GLY A 576 -21.53 -37.11 26.97
CA GLY A 576 -22.73 -37.90 27.28
C GLY A 576 -22.41 -39.36 27.58
N LYS A 577 -21.61 -40.00 26.71
CA LYS A 577 -21.10 -41.36 26.96
C LYS A 577 -20.37 -41.49 28.29
N ALA A 578 -19.46 -40.57 28.60
CA ALA A 578 -18.68 -40.62 29.85
C ALA A 578 -19.57 -40.47 31.10
N ALA A 579 -20.69 -39.74 30.97
CA ALA A 579 -21.64 -39.50 32.04
C ALA A 579 -22.80 -40.51 32.10
N GLY A 580 -22.88 -41.48 31.18
CA GLY A 580 -24.04 -42.39 31.09
C GLY A 580 -25.33 -41.74 30.58
N ILE A 581 -25.20 -40.65 29.81
CA ILE A 581 -26.29 -39.89 29.21
C ILE A 581 -26.42 -40.30 27.73
N GLY A 582 -27.48 -41.02 27.39
CA GLY A 582 -27.84 -41.40 26.02
C GLY A 582 -28.70 -40.36 25.31
N GLY A 583 -28.91 -40.57 24.00
CA GLY A 583 -29.73 -39.70 23.15
C GLY A 583 -28.95 -38.59 22.43
N LEU A 584 -27.64 -38.51 22.65
CA LEU A 584 -26.74 -37.50 22.06
C LEU A 584 -25.75 -38.10 21.03
N GLU A 585 -25.81 -39.40 20.77
CA GLU A 585 -24.83 -40.14 19.96
C GLU A 585 -24.84 -39.74 18.47
N TRP A 586 -25.98 -39.24 18.00
CA TRP A 586 -26.16 -38.77 16.62
C TRP A 586 -25.30 -37.53 16.31
N LEU A 587 -24.89 -36.77 17.33
CA LEU A 587 -24.01 -35.60 17.19
C LEU A 587 -22.60 -35.96 16.69
N GLU A 588 -22.13 -37.19 16.94
CA GLU A 588 -20.85 -37.71 16.42
C GLU A 588 -20.80 -37.70 14.87
N GLY A 589 -21.97 -37.87 14.24
CA GLY A 589 -22.12 -37.87 12.79
C GLY A 589 -21.95 -36.49 12.15
N ILE A 590 -21.98 -35.39 12.92
CA ILE A 590 -22.06 -34.04 12.37
C ILE A 590 -20.69 -33.34 12.44
N PRO A 591 -20.11 -32.93 11.30
CA PRO A 591 -18.96 -32.03 11.31
C PRO A 591 -19.42 -30.63 11.74
N GLY A 592 -18.98 -30.17 12.89
CA GLY A 592 -19.28 -28.81 13.33
C GLY A 592 -18.99 -28.55 14.80
N THR A 593 -19.29 -27.32 15.21
CA THR A 593 -19.29 -26.88 16.61
C THR A 593 -20.73 -26.73 17.09
N VAL A 594 -20.93 -26.64 18.41
CA VAL A 594 -22.23 -26.36 19.03
C VAL A 594 -22.87 -25.10 18.42
N GLY A 595 -22.12 -24.00 18.29
CA GLY A 595 -22.63 -22.75 17.72
C GLY A 595 -23.09 -22.90 16.26
N GLY A 596 -22.33 -23.61 15.44
CA GLY A 596 -22.74 -23.93 14.06
C GLY A 596 -23.97 -24.84 14.02
N GLY A 597 -24.04 -25.83 14.92
CA GLY A 597 -25.18 -26.72 15.09
C GLY A 597 -26.46 -25.97 15.44
N LEU A 598 -26.38 -25.03 16.39
CA LEU A 598 -27.49 -24.15 16.78
C LEU A 598 -27.93 -23.27 15.61
N ARG A 599 -26.99 -22.57 14.96
CA ARG A 599 -27.29 -21.61 13.87
C ARG A 599 -28.04 -22.27 12.72
N MET A 600 -27.66 -23.51 12.41
CA MET A 600 -28.22 -24.29 11.31
C MET A 600 -29.36 -25.21 11.74
N ASN A 601 -29.74 -25.27 13.03
CA ASN A 601 -30.53 -26.37 13.57
C ASN A 601 -30.08 -27.72 12.96
N ALA A 602 -28.79 -28.03 13.10
CA ALA A 602 -28.17 -29.14 12.39
C ALA A 602 -28.84 -30.46 12.77
N GLY A 603 -29.10 -31.28 11.76
CA GLY A 603 -29.73 -32.59 11.93
C GLY A 603 -29.00 -33.70 11.19
N ALA A 604 -29.05 -34.89 11.78
CA ALA A 604 -28.57 -36.14 11.20
C ALA A 604 -29.38 -37.30 11.79
N MET A 605 -29.52 -38.38 11.01
CA MET A 605 -30.12 -39.64 11.48
C MET A 605 -31.57 -39.51 11.99
N GLY A 606 -32.33 -38.53 11.48
CA GLY A 606 -33.72 -38.29 11.87
C GLY A 606 -33.88 -37.39 13.10
N MET A 607 -32.78 -36.93 13.69
CA MET A 607 -32.74 -35.99 14.83
C MET A 607 -32.22 -34.63 14.37
N GLN A 608 -32.53 -33.59 15.14
CA GLN A 608 -32.05 -32.21 14.96
C GLN A 608 -31.60 -31.58 16.29
N THR A 609 -30.81 -30.51 16.22
CA THR A 609 -30.10 -29.96 17.39
C THR A 609 -31.05 -29.58 18.51
N PHE A 610 -32.19 -28.97 18.19
CA PHE A 610 -33.18 -28.52 19.17
C PHE A 610 -34.11 -29.62 19.72
N ASP A 611 -33.91 -30.89 19.32
CA ASP A 611 -34.55 -32.03 19.99
C ASP A 611 -33.90 -32.30 21.36
N ASN A 612 -32.61 -31.94 21.52
CA ASN A 612 -31.88 -32.13 22.77
C ASN A 612 -31.52 -30.81 23.47
N VAL A 613 -31.57 -29.65 22.81
CA VAL A 613 -31.22 -28.37 23.44
C VAL A 613 -32.37 -27.85 24.31
N VAL A 614 -32.12 -27.66 25.61
CA VAL A 614 -33.10 -27.13 26.57
C VAL A 614 -32.89 -25.66 26.92
N ARG A 615 -31.69 -25.13 26.67
CA ARG A 615 -31.35 -23.72 26.95
C ARG A 615 -30.22 -23.24 26.05
N VAL A 616 -30.30 -21.98 25.61
CA VAL A 616 -29.26 -21.31 24.80
C VAL A 616 -28.86 -20.02 25.46
N ARG A 617 -27.55 -19.78 25.59
CA ARG A 617 -26.95 -18.52 26.00
C ARG A 617 -26.33 -17.83 24.78
N TYR A 618 -26.62 -16.55 24.60
CA TYR A 618 -26.17 -15.79 23.42
C TYR A 618 -25.87 -14.33 23.76
N LEU A 619 -25.07 -13.70 22.91
CA LEU A 619 -24.84 -12.26 22.88
C LEU A 619 -25.71 -11.64 21.79
N ASP A 620 -26.37 -10.53 22.08
CA ASP A 620 -27.10 -9.78 21.06
C ASP A 620 -26.18 -8.87 20.23
N ALA A 621 -26.77 -8.12 19.29
CA ALA A 621 -26.04 -7.16 18.46
C ALA A 621 -25.39 -5.99 19.23
N ASN A 622 -25.71 -5.81 20.53
CA ASN A 622 -25.10 -4.84 21.43
C ASN A 622 -24.03 -5.48 22.33
N GLY A 623 -23.77 -6.78 22.18
CA GLY A 623 -22.91 -7.55 23.06
C GLY A 623 -23.48 -7.68 24.46
N GLU A 624 -24.80 -7.63 24.63
CA GLU A 624 -25.47 -7.93 25.90
C GLU A 624 -25.80 -9.42 25.97
N VAL A 625 -25.74 -9.98 27.18
CA VAL A 625 -25.87 -11.42 27.37
C VAL A 625 -27.30 -11.79 27.70
N HIS A 626 -27.81 -12.80 27.00
CA HIS A 626 -29.16 -13.30 27.14
C HIS A 626 -29.15 -14.82 27.31
N THR A 627 -30.21 -15.36 27.92
CA THR A 627 -30.41 -16.80 28.05
C THR A 627 -31.88 -17.10 27.82
N LYS A 628 -32.17 -18.08 26.97
CA LYS A 628 -33.52 -18.53 26.66
C LYS A 628 -33.65 -20.04 26.82
N THR A 629 -34.76 -20.46 27.40
CA THR A 629 -35.19 -21.85 27.57
C THR A 629 -35.91 -22.36 26.32
N ARG A 630 -36.06 -23.68 26.17
CA ARG A 630 -36.62 -24.31 24.96
C ARG A 630 -37.96 -23.73 24.51
N ASP A 631 -38.83 -23.39 25.45
CA ASP A 631 -40.19 -22.89 25.20
C ASP A 631 -40.19 -21.47 24.62
N GLU A 632 -39.09 -20.73 24.77
CA GLU A 632 -38.92 -19.36 24.28
C GLU A 632 -38.22 -19.31 22.90
N LEU A 633 -37.91 -20.47 22.32
CA LEU A 633 -37.15 -20.61 21.08
C LEU A 633 -38.05 -21.00 19.90
N GLU A 634 -38.13 -20.10 18.92
CA GLU A 634 -38.69 -20.42 17.60
C GLU A 634 -37.63 -21.09 16.73
N VAL A 635 -37.87 -22.33 16.31
CA VAL A 635 -36.92 -23.15 15.56
C VAL A 635 -37.60 -23.72 14.32
N TYR A 636 -36.93 -23.60 13.17
CA TYR A 636 -37.42 -24.08 11.89
C TYR A 636 -36.45 -25.12 11.29
N TYR A 637 -36.90 -25.85 10.26
CA TYR A 637 -36.03 -26.80 9.56
C TYR A 637 -34.81 -26.07 8.99
N ARG A 638 -33.63 -26.53 9.40
CA ARG A 638 -32.31 -25.98 9.02
C ARG A 638 -32.11 -24.49 9.28
N ASN A 639 -32.92 -23.89 10.14
CA ASN A 639 -32.90 -22.46 10.39
C ASN A 639 -33.28 -22.13 11.84
N PHE A 640 -32.46 -21.30 12.48
CA PHE A 640 -32.75 -20.77 13.81
C PHE A 640 -32.69 -19.23 13.80
N PRO A 641 -33.86 -18.55 13.72
CA PRO A 641 -33.94 -17.10 13.51
C PRO A 641 -33.26 -16.26 14.59
N LEU A 642 -33.23 -16.72 15.84
CA LEU A 642 -32.59 -15.98 16.94
C LEU A 642 -31.12 -15.69 16.63
N LEU A 643 -30.39 -16.66 16.07
CA LEU A 643 -28.97 -16.50 15.73
C LEU A 643 -28.75 -15.91 14.33
N ALA A 644 -29.80 -15.42 13.66
CA ALA A 644 -29.64 -14.64 12.43
C ALA A 644 -29.04 -13.25 12.73
N LYS A 645 -29.31 -12.70 13.93
CA LYS A 645 -28.84 -11.37 14.36
C LYS A 645 -28.07 -11.38 15.69
N ASN A 646 -27.93 -12.54 16.31
CA ASN A 646 -27.30 -12.73 17.61
C ASN A 646 -26.26 -13.86 17.55
N PHE A 647 -25.41 -13.95 18.56
CA PHE A 647 -24.21 -14.80 18.55
C PHE A 647 -24.25 -15.82 19.69
N ALA A 648 -24.20 -17.11 19.37
CA ALA A 648 -24.23 -18.17 20.38
C ALA A 648 -22.95 -18.13 21.24
N VAL A 649 -23.13 -18.30 22.56
CA VAL A 649 -22.03 -18.47 23.52
C VAL A 649 -21.97 -19.91 24.03
N SER A 650 -23.12 -20.49 24.41
CA SER A 650 -23.22 -21.86 24.85
C SER A 650 -24.65 -22.41 24.73
N ALA A 651 -24.80 -23.72 24.82
CA ALA A 651 -26.09 -24.38 24.92
C ALA A 651 -26.06 -25.51 25.95
N VAL A 652 -27.23 -25.79 26.52
CA VAL A 652 -27.46 -26.93 27.42
C VAL A 652 -28.23 -27.99 26.66
N PHE A 653 -27.64 -29.16 26.55
CA PHE A 653 -28.23 -30.36 25.98
C PHE A 653 -28.78 -31.23 27.10
N ARG A 654 -29.93 -31.85 26.90
CA ARG A 654 -30.53 -32.84 27.79
C ARG A 654 -30.62 -34.18 27.06
N GLY A 655 -30.14 -35.22 27.72
CA GLY A 655 -30.34 -36.61 27.30
C GLY A 655 -31.07 -37.39 28.39
N GLU A 656 -30.96 -38.71 28.32
CA GLU A 656 -31.60 -39.63 29.26
C GLU A 656 -30.55 -40.61 29.82
N PRO A 657 -30.70 -41.07 31.07
CA PRO A 657 -29.83 -42.12 31.60
C PRO A 657 -29.94 -43.38 30.74
N ALA A 658 -28.81 -43.90 30.26
CA ALA A 658 -28.78 -45.09 29.41
C ALA A 658 -27.58 -46.00 29.74
N PRO A 659 -27.72 -47.34 29.58
CA PRO A 659 -26.59 -48.25 29.74
C PRO A 659 -25.44 -47.92 28.77
N LEU A 660 -24.20 -47.98 29.26
CA LEU A 660 -23.01 -47.63 28.46
C LEU A 660 -22.92 -48.44 27.16
N GLU A 661 -23.29 -49.73 27.18
CA GLU A 661 -23.29 -50.59 26.01
C GLU A 661 -24.22 -50.08 24.91
N GLU A 662 -25.38 -49.55 25.29
CA GLU A 662 -26.35 -48.98 24.34
C GLU A 662 -25.79 -47.72 23.68
N ILE A 663 -25.19 -46.83 24.48
CA ILE A 663 -24.57 -45.58 24.00
C ILE A 663 -23.43 -45.90 23.04
N VAL A 664 -22.56 -46.86 23.39
CA VAL A 664 -21.44 -47.29 22.54
C VAL A 664 -21.95 -47.85 21.21
N ARG A 665 -22.99 -48.71 21.24
CA ARG A 665 -23.59 -49.27 20.03
C ARG A 665 -24.16 -48.17 19.12
N LYS A 666 -24.89 -47.19 19.68
CA LYS A 666 -25.45 -46.06 18.94
C LYS A 666 -24.37 -45.16 18.34
N LEU A 667 -23.29 -44.89 19.07
CA LEU A 667 -22.13 -44.14 18.57
C LEU A 667 -21.44 -44.84 17.39
N GLN A 668 -21.19 -46.15 17.51
CA GLN A 668 -20.59 -46.93 16.43
C GLN A 668 -21.47 -46.95 15.18
N ALA A 669 -22.79 -47.10 15.35
CA ALA A 669 -23.73 -47.03 14.23
C ALA A 669 -23.71 -45.64 13.55
N SER A 670 -23.58 -44.57 14.33
CA SER A 670 -23.47 -43.20 13.84
C SER A 670 -22.20 -43.00 13.00
N GLN A 671 -21.07 -43.48 13.48
CA GLN A 671 -19.79 -43.44 12.77
C GLN A 671 -19.80 -44.25 11.47
N GLU A 672 -20.31 -45.48 11.51
CA GLU A 672 -20.36 -46.37 10.35
C GLU A 672 -21.25 -45.79 9.24
N LYS A 673 -22.42 -45.25 9.62
CA LYS A 673 -23.32 -44.60 8.68
C LYS A 673 -22.65 -43.41 7.99
N ARG A 674 -21.91 -42.58 8.72
CA ARG A 674 -21.17 -41.45 8.13
C ARG A 674 -20.08 -41.94 7.17
N ARG A 675 -19.28 -42.92 7.58
CA ARG A 675 -18.18 -43.48 6.78
C ARG A 675 -18.64 -44.04 5.44
N THR A 676 -19.82 -44.65 5.41
CA THR A 676 -20.36 -45.33 4.22
C THR A 676 -21.20 -44.44 3.31
N SER A 677 -21.82 -43.38 3.83
CA SER A 677 -22.77 -42.55 3.06
C SER A 677 -22.21 -41.20 2.60
N GLN A 678 -21.04 -40.80 3.10
CA GLN A 678 -20.44 -39.49 2.80
C GLN A 678 -18.99 -39.65 2.31
N PRO A 679 -18.53 -38.77 1.40
CA PRO A 679 -17.15 -38.81 0.95
C PRO A 679 -16.16 -38.47 2.06
N ALA A 680 -15.02 -39.17 2.08
CA ALA A 680 -13.89 -38.85 2.96
C ALA A 680 -13.13 -37.57 2.52
N ALA A 681 -13.32 -37.15 1.26
CA ALA A 681 -12.69 -35.95 0.70
C ALA A 681 -13.25 -34.64 1.29
N LYS A 682 -12.49 -33.56 1.14
CA LYS A 682 -12.83 -32.21 1.64
C LYS A 682 -14.13 -31.73 1.00
N SER A 683 -15.18 -31.51 1.80
CA SER A 683 -16.50 -31.08 1.35
C SER A 683 -17.17 -30.17 2.39
N ALA A 684 -18.21 -29.45 1.98
CA ALA A 684 -19.03 -28.60 2.85
C ALA A 684 -20.34 -29.30 3.30
N GLY A 685 -20.41 -30.63 3.22
CA GLY A 685 -21.67 -31.36 3.37
C GLY A 685 -22.52 -31.33 2.09
N CYS A 686 -23.83 -31.44 2.26
CA CYS A 686 -24.80 -31.33 1.17
C CYS A 686 -24.76 -29.93 0.55
N ILE A 687 -24.61 -29.86 -0.76
CA ILE A 687 -24.57 -28.60 -1.51
C ILE A 687 -25.96 -28.01 -1.67
N PHE A 688 -26.96 -28.87 -1.94
CA PHE A 688 -28.34 -28.48 -2.20
C PHE A 688 -29.29 -28.98 -1.10
N LYS A 689 -30.33 -28.20 -0.84
CA LYS A 689 -31.48 -28.66 -0.06
C LYS A 689 -32.22 -29.74 -0.85
N ASN A 690 -32.89 -30.66 -0.14
CA ASN A 690 -33.76 -31.63 -0.80
C ASN A 690 -35.02 -30.93 -1.34
N PRO A 691 -35.32 -30.99 -2.64
CA PRO A 691 -36.62 -30.57 -3.16
C PRO A 691 -37.74 -31.52 -2.70
N ASP A 692 -38.98 -31.04 -2.69
CA ASP A 692 -40.15 -31.81 -2.22
C ASP A 692 -40.38 -33.11 -3.02
N THR A 693 -39.93 -33.15 -4.27
CA THR A 693 -40.20 -34.23 -5.21
C THR A 693 -39.23 -35.40 -5.08
N CYS A 694 -37.98 -35.16 -4.68
CA CYS A 694 -36.97 -36.21 -4.48
C CYS A 694 -35.74 -35.69 -3.71
N PRO A 695 -34.95 -36.57 -3.05
CA PRO A 695 -33.68 -36.15 -2.46
C PRO A 695 -32.70 -35.61 -3.52
N ALA A 696 -32.05 -34.48 -3.23
CA ALA A 696 -31.16 -33.81 -4.18
C ALA A 696 -30.00 -34.69 -4.63
N GLY A 697 -29.44 -35.51 -3.72
CA GLY A 697 -28.37 -36.46 -4.07
C GLY A 697 -28.81 -37.49 -5.10
N LYS A 698 -30.02 -38.04 -4.93
CA LYS A 698 -30.60 -39.00 -5.89
C LYS A 698 -30.84 -38.33 -7.25
N LEU A 699 -31.32 -37.08 -7.25
CA LEU A 699 -31.52 -36.31 -8.48
C LEU A 699 -30.20 -36.14 -9.26
N VAL A 700 -29.13 -35.70 -8.59
CA VAL A 700 -27.82 -35.50 -9.23
C VAL A 700 -27.23 -36.83 -9.75
N ASP A 701 -27.43 -37.92 -9.00
CA ASP A 701 -27.03 -39.27 -9.40
C ASP A 701 -27.77 -39.72 -10.68
N GLU A 702 -29.10 -39.57 -10.72
CA GLU A 702 -29.94 -39.92 -11.88
C GLU A 702 -29.65 -39.07 -13.12
N LEU A 703 -29.20 -37.83 -12.92
CA LEU A 703 -28.78 -36.94 -14.01
C LEU A 703 -27.41 -37.32 -14.60
N GLY A 704 -26.71 -38.29 -14.00
CA GLY A 704 -25.41 -38.77 -14.45
C GLY A 704 -24.28 -37.78 -14.19
N LEU A 705 -24.41 -36.93 -13.17
CA LEU A 705 -23.48 -35.82 -12.92
C LEU A 705 -22.35 -36.15 -11.94
N LYS A 706 -22.30 -37.38 -11.41
CA LYS A 706 -21.13 -37.84 -10.63
C LYS A 706 -19.86 -37.68 -11.46
N ASN A 707 -18.77 -37.27 -10.81
CA ASN A 707 -17.49 -36.93 -11.45
C ASN A 707 -17.47 -35.75 -12.41
N LEU A 708 -18.58 -35.04 -12.61
CA LEU A 708 -18.52 -33.75 -13.30
C LEU A 708 -17.56 -32.83 -12.53
N ALA A 709 -16.63 -32.22 -13.25
CA ALA A 709 -15.58 -31.40 -12.65
C ALA A 709 -15.40 -30.08 -13.41
N VAL A 710 -15.14 -29.04 -12.64
CA VAL A 710 -14.68 -27.73 -13.12
C VAL A 710 -13.37 -27.44 -12.40
N GLY A 711 -12.26 -27.41 -13.13
CA GLY A 711 -10.93 -27.25 -12.53
C GLY A 711 -10.63 -28.35 -11.51
N LYS A 712 -10.51 -27.98 -10.23
CA LYS A 712 -10.27 -28.92 -9.11
C LYS A 712 -11.50 -29.17 -8.22
N ALA A 713 -12.64 -28.59 -8.57
CA ALA A 713 -13.93 -28.89 -7.97
C ALA A 713 -14.61 -30.05 -8.71
N ARG A 714 -15.15 -31.03 -7.98
CA ARG A 714 -15.78 -32.21 -8.59
C ARG A 714 -16.98 -32.72 -7.80
N VAL A 715 -18.01 -33.22 -8.50
CA VAL A 715 -19.12 -33.94 -7.88
C VAL A 715 -18.66 -35.30 -7.39
N SER A 716 -18.92 -35.60 -6.12
CA SER A 716 -18.49 -36.85 -5.47
C SER A 716 -19.06 -38.10 -6.14
N GLU A 717 -18.23 -39.13 -6.28
CA GLU A 717 -18.66 -40.47 -6.69
C GLU A 717 -19.54 -41.15 -5.64
N VAL A 718 -19.31 -40.83 -4.36
CA VAL A 718 -19.99 -41.46 -3.23
C VAL A 718 -21.42 -40.96 -3.13
N HIS A 719 -21.64 -39.65 -3.26
CA HIS A 719 -22.95 -39.02 -3.08
C HIS A 719 -23.10 -37.77 -3.96
N GLY A 720 -24.06 -37.74 -4.91
CA GLY A 720 -24.21 -36.65 -5.88
C GLY A 720 -24.47 -35.27 -5.29
N ASN A 721 -25.01 -35.17 -4.08
CA ASN A 721 -25.18 -33.87 -3.40
C ASN A 721 -23.90 -33.30 -2.76
N PHE A 722 -22.73 -33.92 -2.94
CA PHE A 722 -21.47 -33.45 -2.37
C PHE A 722 -20.54 -33.03 -3.49
N ILE A 723 -20.00 -31.81 -3.39
CA ILE A 723 -18.86 -31.37 -4.18
C ILE A 723 -17.61 -31.48 -3.31
N VAL A 724 -16.55 -32.04 -3.90
CA VAL A 724 -15.26 -32.26 -3.26
C VAL A 724 -14.19 -31.37 -3.87
N ASN A 725 -13.24 -30.96 -3.03
CA ASN A 725 -12.03 -30.26 -3.44
C ASN A 725 -10.90 -31.29 -3.62
N ASP A 726 -10.52 -31.58 -4.87
CA ASP A 726 -9.44 -32.51 -5.21
C ASP A 726 -8.03 -31.92 -4.97
N GLY A 727 -7.96 -30.70 -4.42
CA GLY A 727 -6.74 -30.01 -4.06
C GLY A 727 -6.52 -28.77 -4.92
N GLY A 728 -6.57 -27.59 -4.30
CA GLY A 728 -6.32 -26.31 -4.97
C GLY A 728 -7.54 -25.71 -5.67
N ALA A 729 -8.74 -26.23 -5.43
CA ALA A 729 -9.95 -25.64 -6.02
C ALA A 729 -10.20 -24.21 -5.53
N THR A 730 -10.65 -23.36 -6.43
CA THR A 730 -11.07 -21.99 -6.10
C THR A 730 -12.57 -21.93 -5.80
N ALA A 731 -13.02 -20.84 -5.18
CA ALA A 731 -14.45 -20.65 -4.97
C ALA A 731 -15.18 -20.43 -6.30
N ALA A 732 -14.55 -19.75 -7.26
CA ALA A 732 -15.09 -19.59 -8.61
C ALA A 732 -15.36 -20.94 -9.30
N GLU A 733 -14.43 -21.89 -9.23
CA GLU A 733 -14.61 -23.25 -9.78
C GLU A 733 -15.77 -23.99 -9.10
N MET A 734 -15.87 -23.89 -7.77
CA MET A 734 -16.95 -24.49 -7.00
C MET A 734 -18.32 -23.92 -7.39
N LEU A 735 -18.40 -22.60 -7.55
CA LEU A 735 -19.64 -21.90 -7.91
C LEU A 735 -20.06 -22.21 -9.34
N GLN A 736 -19.11 -22.28 -10.28
CA GLN A 736 -19.39 -22.67 -11.65
C GLN A 736 -19.98 -24.09 -11.70
N LEU A 737 -19.38 -25.05 -10.98
CA LEU A 737 -19.90 -26.42 -10.92
C LEU A 737 -21.30 -26.47 -10.29
N ILE A 738 -21.57 -25.67 -9.26
CA ILE A 738 -22.91 -25.55 -8.65
C ILE A 738 -23.93 -25.08 -9.69
N GLU A 739 -23.62 -24.04 -10.47
CA GLU A 739 -24.54 -23.52 -11.48
C GLU A 739 -24.73 -24.50 -12.65
N GLU A 740 -23.70 -25.25 -13.06
CA GLU A 740 -23.85 -26.32 -14.07
C GLU A 740 -24.81 -27.43 -13.61
N ILE A 741 -24.75 -27.82 -12.33
CA ILE A 741 -25.69 -28.81 -11.76
C ILE A 741 -27.12 -28.26 -11.74
N LYS A 742 -27.32 -27.01 -11.27
CA LYS A 742 -28.63 -26.35 -11.23
C LYS A 742 -29.22 -26.22 -12.63
N ALA A 743 -28.44 -25.74 -13.60
CA ALA A 743 -28.86 -25.60 -14.98
C ALA A 743 -29.28 -26.95 -15.58
N THR A 744 -28.53 -28.02 -15.29
CA THR A 744 -28.87 -29.36 -15.78
C THR A 744 -30.13 -29.91 -15.14
N ALA A 745 -30.32 -29.74 -13.83
CA ALA A 745 -31.53 -30.17 -13.12
C ALA A 745 -32.78 -29.45 -13.64
N ARG A 746 -32.68 -28.14 -13.86
CA ARG A 746 -33.75 -27.34 -14.46
C ARG A 746 -34.07 -27.81 -15.88
N ALA A 747 -33.05 -27.96 -16.73
CA ALA A 747 -33.23 -28.30 -18.13
C ALA A 747 -33.81 -29.72 -18.33
N LYS A 748 -33.33 -30.71 -17.56
CA LYS A 748 -33.70 -32.12 -17.77
C LYS A 748 -34.91 -32.58 -16.93
N ARG A 749 -35.17 -31.95 -15.78
CA ARG A 749 -36.19 -32.40 -14.82
C ARG A 749 -37.15 -31.30 -14.39
N GLY A 750 -36.96 -30.05 -14.81
CA GLY A 750 -37.79 -28.91 -14.41
C GLY A 750 -37.71 -28.59 -12.92
N ILE A 751 -36.67 -29.05 -12.23
CA ILE A 751 -36.47 -28.85 -10.79
C ILE A 751 -35.45 -27.74 -10.58
N GLU A 752 -35.86 -26.70 -9.85
CA GLU A 752 -34.96 -25.65 -9.37
C GLU A 752 -34.30 -26.10 -8.06
N LEU A 753 -32.97 -26.23 -8.07
CA LEU A 753 -32.19 -26.60 -6.89
C LEU A 753 -31.77 -25.35 -6.12
N GLU A 754 -32.06 -25.33 -4.81
CA GLU A 754 -31.57 -24.32 -3.88
C GLU A 754 -30.33 -24.81 -3.15
N THR A 755 -29.34 -23.94 -2.96
CA THR A 755 -28.14 -24.26 -2.19
C THR A 755 -28.43 -24.32 -0.69
N GLU A 756 -28.00 -25.39 -0.03
CA GLU A 756 -27.96 -25.53 1.43
C GLU A 756 -26.66 -24.93 2.00
N VAL A 757 -25.56 -25.06 1.25
CA VAL A 757 -24.28 -24.43 1.59
C VAL A 757 -24.42 -22.92 1.64
N GLN A 758 -23.89 -22.30 2.70
CA GLN A 758 -23.90 -20.85 2.83
C GLN A 758 -22.78 -20.27 1.97
N ILE A 759 -23.15 -19.41 1.02
CA ILE A 759 -22.20 -18.78 0.11
C ILE A 759 -22.00 -17.33 0.56
N VAL A 760 -20.77 -16.97 0.95
CA VAL A 760 -20.46 -15.67 1.57
C VAL A 760 -19.19 -15.04 1.00
N GLY A 761 -19.01 -13.73 1.22
CA GLY A 761 -17.82 -13.00 0.81
C GLY A 761 -17.95 -12.30 -0.55
N GLU A 762 -16.89 -11.58 -0.89
CA GLU A 762 -16.80 -10.74 -2.09
C GLU A 762 -16.28 -11.53 -3.29
N THR A 763 -16.68 -11.13 -4.50
CA THR A 763 -16.08 -11.66 -5.74
C THR A 763 -14.59 -11.34 -5.76
N GLY A 764 -13.77 -12.33 -6.13
CA GLY A 764 -12.32 -12.25 -6.06
C GLY A 764 -11.66 -11.63 -7.28
#